data_AF-A0A970A4M8-F1
#
_entry.id   AF-A0A970A4M8-F1
#
_cell.length_a   1.000
_cell.length_b   1.000
_cell.length_c   1.000
_cell.angle_alpha   90.00
_cell.angle_beta   90.00
_cell.angle_gamma   90.00
#
_symmetry.space_group_name_H-M   'P 1'
#
loop_
_entity.id
_entity.type
_entity.pdbx_description
1 polymer ?
#
loop_
_entity_poly.entity_id
_entity_poly.type
_entity_poly.pdbx_seq_one_letter_code
_entity_poly.pdbx_strand_id
1 'polypeptide(L)'
;MVKRKWLVFLLSFLIVFPTTTVPAIAEEADPDFISIKSNWKGSVFGDVGGQDKITFENFEITETSVGTAKLRSSNNRGKIASSSEGIAFYYQEIPSDTDFELTATATVESFDINNQVSFGIMLRDKILINESNKDTLGNYIAVGPIDTAKVPAKYTFSRNTEGQSKQGDITNEFVPAPGNTYKLSLKKTGDIYVLTFGSEEPVIIDNFTFEGDTLYAGLYTSRNTSVVFSDITFSITEIKEILDLSVDSSKMKTSYLPGEALNLEGLIVTVSYSDDTTETLSDDDYVITGFDSGTPGTNTISINFGGISKTIDLEILPLTCTDIKVQYLPAKTDYYIGDTFNAEGLTVLVEYNDGYRVVELTEDKYTLLISGKQASGYVFDKAGTGKVEVISNEEPSVKTEFEVNVSDASIEKIEIAREPEKTVYFIGDELDLGGLIVYAHYSDGTKVRLDKNEYTVSNLDTSIAGEKEITITHKVKTALLEVLVKERSLTGLEISRYPKTTYYVGENFSAEGLEVSKVYDNGDREAFTNYIIDTSAFDSSTPGVYDLMISAGGFEPVTLKVTVREPVEYEWKVTRFGQSTSESKNFVNFPDDRTVEIVALEGGGKIATDHDGITFYYTEIDAEKDNFVLSANIKVKEYAKSPHDGQESFGIMARDAIGTFGDSSVFASNIAAIGGFSGGTKNPNGTQLFIRTGVTSADGSGSQGVKRIMISEEKPELKNTHPEAEYRLTLAKTNSGYVGKLNDGEEVIFFEPDILNIQDSKIYVGFYAARLATIDVSNIEFAVSSAKTDAPRVIPPEEPVTPAIEILSLDKTSKEEYNVLVKANVNGSLTVKQGAKILVQDVEVNSEEEFSVTANLEKNSENPFTLIFLPDDTQKLASYDKIIKNFSVTMKTYNEGRNIYVSPHGTPDGDGTRINPLDLDTAVAFVKEGQKIILLSGVYRRDSALIIPRYNDGTSENRKYMIAAPYTRPVIDFDKKGEGVVLSGNYWYIRGIDFARSAPNHKGFTIGGSHNIVEGCRFYENGDTGLQISRTDTSTNLSEWPSFNRIINCESFDNRDPSENNADGFAAKLTSGIGNEFIGCVAHHNIDDGWDLYTKAGTGEIGPVVIDSCIAYENGTLTDGTVGKGDKNGFKLGGEGIAVPHVIRNSIAFNNGAAGFTSNSNPNVIAINNIAYNNAKGNLVFTTYSGMETNFVLDGFISYNTEGAPEDVITGDLTSDKNYLFNGTKSLNKSENELSEDAFIEILFKLLTVIKGVK
;
A
#
# COMPACT_ATOMS: atom_id res chain seq x y z
N MET A 1 -46.23 14.08 64.49
CA MET A 1 -46.22 14.39 65.95
C MET A 1 -45.45 13.28 66.67
N VAL A 2 -44.40 13.61 67.45
CA VAL A 2 -43.67 12.75 68.44
C VAL A 2 -43.29 11.31 67.97
N LYS A 3 -42.06 11.05 67.50
CA LYS A 3 -40.80 10.77 68.25
C LYS A 3 -40.78 9.49 69.13
N ARG A 4 -39.61 8.82 69.12
CA ARG A 4 -38.95 7.88 70.10
C ARG A 4 -38.54 6.55 69.41
N LYS A 5 -37.37 5.94 69.67
CA LYS A 5 -36.19 6.29 70.50
C LYS A 5 -34.97 5.39 70.13
N TRP A 6 -33.76 5.97 70.12
CA TRP A 6 -32.44 5.33 70.45
C TRP A 6 -31.95 4.24 69.47
N LEU A 7 -30.66 4.01 69.18
CA LEU A 7 -29.34 4.70 69.29
C LEU A 7 -28.38 3.78 68.47
N VAL A 8 -27.28 4.09 67.79
CA VAL A 8 -26.22 5.14 67.63
C VAL A 8 -25.76 4.98 66.14
N PHE A 9 -25.18 5.89 65.35
CA PHE A 9 -25.13 7.34 65.06
C PHE A 9 -24.28 7.42 63.74
N LEU A 10 -24.20 8.45 62.88
CA LEU A 10 -24.62 9.86 62.89
C LEU A 10 -24.91 10.29 61.43
N LEU A 11 -26.11 10.79 61.10
CA LEU A 11 -26.46 11.23 59.73
C LEU A 11 -27.64 12.24 59.68
N SER A 12 -27.71 13.03 58.59
CA SER A 12 -28.88 13.77 58.04
C SER A 12 -29.44 15.03 58.76
N PHE A 13 -29.73 16.10 57.98
CA PHE A 13 -31.00 16.87 57.96
C PHE A 13 -31.11 17.80 56.71
N LEU A 14 -32.32 18.30 56.35
CA LEU A 14 -32.66 18.82 55.00
C LEU A 14 -33.90 19.80 55.02
N ILE A 15 -33.89 20.96 54.32
CA ILE A 15 -35.05 21.92 54.21
C ILE A 15 -35.14 22.72 52.86
N VAL A 16 -36.13 22.39 52.01
CA VAL A 16 -37.23 23.24 51.40
C VAL A 16 -37.02 24.68 50.83
N PHE A 17 -37.19 24.82 49.48
CA PHE A 17 -37.83 25.92 48.65
C PHE A 17 -37.30 27.41 48.75
N PRO A 18 -37.72 28.40 47.89
CA PRO A 18 -37.10 28.71 46.58
C PRO A 18 -36.83 30.22 46.29
N THR A 19 -36.60 30.58 45.01
CA THR A 19 -36.64 31.91 44.32
C THR A 19 -35.37 32.75 44.12
N THR A 20 -35.21 33.19 42.85
CA THR A 20 -34.56 34.42 42.30
C THR A 20 -33.11 34.78 42.63
N THR A 21 -32.34 34.90 41.53
CA THR A 21 -30.98 35.44 41.40
C THR A 21 -30.87 36.97 41.56
N VAL A 22 -29.78 37.42 42.20
CA VAL A 22 -28.97 38.60 41.78
C VAL A 22 -27.52 38.38 42.27
N PRO A 23 -26.49 39.10 41.75
CA PRO A 23 -25.23 38.45 41.39
C PRO A 23 -24.14 38.53 42.46
N ALA A 24 -23.22 37.57 42.40
CA ALA A 24 -21.87 37.70 42.92
C ALA A 24 -20.90 37.63 41.73
N ILE A 25 -20.13 38.68 41.51
CA ILE A 25 -18.94 38.61 40.65
C ILE A 25 -17.89 37.83 41.45
N ALA A 26 -17.51 36.67 40.96
CA ALA A 26 -16.30 35.98 41.38
C ALA A 26 -15.36 35.99 40.16
N GLU A 27 -14.14 36.47 40.36
CA GLU A 27 -13.04 36.14 39.47
C GLU A 27 -12.77 34.64 39.66
N GLU A 28 -12.97 33.84 38.62
CA GLU A 28 -12.39 32.49 38.60
C GLU A 28 -10.87 32.67 38.55
N ALA A 29 -10.18 32.11 39.55
CA ALA A 29 -8.73 32.11 39.57
C ALA A 29 -8.22 31.17 38.46
N ASP A 30 -7.22 31.62 37.70
CA ASP A 30 -6.52 30.78 36.73
C ASP A 30 -6.04 29.47 37.41
N PRO A 31 -6.27 28.29 36.82
CA PRO A 31 -5.82 27.04 37.40
C PRO A 31 -4.29 26.96 37.42
N ASP A 32 -3.71 26.56 38.56
CA ASP A 32 -2.27 26.35 38.69
C ASP A 32 -1.77 25.31 37.68
N PHE A 33 -0.86 25.72 36.79
CA PHE A 33 -0.30 24.89 35.73
C PHE A 33 0.72 23.84 36.23
N ILE A 34 1.02 23.83 37.52
CA ILE A 34 1.81 22.81 38.21
C ILE A 34 0.98 22.33 39.41
N SER A 35 0.53 21.08 39.37
CA SER A 35 -0.31 20.47 40.41
C SER A 35 0.27 19.12 40.84
N ILE A 36 1.12 19.15 41.87
CA ILE A 36 1.93 18.01 42.34
C ILE A 36 1.61 17.75 43.82
N LYS A 37 1.56 16.48 44.22
CA LYS A 37 1.08 16.04 45.56
C LYS A 37 2.05 15.11 46.29
N SER A 38 2.95 14.48 45.55
CA SER A 38 4.08 13.68 46.03
C SER A 38 5.27 14.55 46.48
N ASN A 39 6.43 13.93 46.70
CA ASN A 39 7.71 14.59 46.98
C ASN A 39 8.43 15.12 45.72
N TRP A 40 7.87 14.91 44.53
CA TRP A 40 8.38 15.48 43.28
C TRP A 40 8.18 16.99 43.21
N LYS A 41 8.91 17.65 42.31
CA LYS A 41 8.85 19.09 42.04
C LYS A 41 8.58 19.34 40.55
N GLY A 42 7.99 20.48 40.24
CA GLY A 42 7.70 20.91 38.87
C GLY A 42 8.31 22.27 38.59
N SER A 43 8.83 22.47 37.38
CA SER A 43 9.27 23.78 36.89
C SER A 43 9.16 23.87 35.37
N VAL A 44 8.87 25.06 34.85
CA VAL A 44 8.93 25.40 33.42
C VAL A 44 10.03 26.42 33.20
N PHE A 45 11.06 26.11 32.41
CA PHE A 45 12.21 27.00 32.25
C PHE A 45 12.94 26.87 30.92
N GLY A 46 13.85 27.82 30.65
CA GLY A 46 14.62 27.92 29.41
C GLY A 46 13.94 28.83 28.36
N ASP A 47 14.22 28.65 27.06
CA ASP A 47 13.65 29.45 25.98
C ASP A 47 12.21 28.99 25.66
N VAL A 48 11.34 29.25 26.63
CA VAL A 48 9.89 29.09 26.57
C VAL A 48 9.21 30.25 25.84
N GLY A 49 9.99 31.15 25.23
CA GLY A 49 9.52 32.25 24.38
C GLY A 49 9.12 33.53 25.12
N GLY A 50 9.33 33.62 26.44
CA GLY A 50 9.04 34.80 27.26
C GLY A 50 8.54 34.44 28.66
N GLN A 51 8.87 35.25 29.66
CA GLN A 51 8.40 35.04 31.05
C GLN A 51 6.87 35.07 31.14
N ASP A 52 6.23 35.89 30.31
CA ASP A 52 4.79 36.02 30.14
C ASP A 52 4.14 34.84 29.39
N LYS A 53 4.91 33.81 29.01
CA LYS A 53 4.44 32.57 28.37
C LYS A 53 4.44 31.36 29.29
N ILE A 54 4.91 31.50 30.53
CA ILE A 54 4.80 30.48 31.57
C ILE A 54 3.39 30.58 32.16
N THR A 55 2.45 29.87 31.53
CA THR A 55 1.00 29.93 31.78
C THR A 55 0.33 28.59 31.53
N PHE A 56 -0.87 28.36 32.11
CA PHE A 56 -1.67 27.14 31.94
C PHE A 56 -2.02 26.81 30.48
N GLU A 57 -2.25 27.82 29.65
CA GLU A 57 -2.48 27.63 28.21
C GLU A 57 -1.28 26.92 27.55
N ASN A 58 -0.07 27.33 27.89
CA ASN A 58 1.16 26.91 27.22
C ASN A 58 1.82 25.67 27.85
N PHE A 59 1.61 25.41 29.14
CA PHE A 59 2.30 24.35 29.88
C PHE A 59 1.40 23.66 30.90
N GLU A 60 1.75 22.43 31.25
CA GLU A 60 1.09 21.65 32.30
C GLU A 60 2.07 20.69 32.96
N ILE A 61 2.01 20.55 34.29
CA ILE A 61 2.69 19.49 35.06
C ILE A 61 1.72 19.00 36.15
N THR A 62 0.92 17.98 35.85
CA THR A 62 -0.18 17.50 36.70
C THR A 62 0.07 16.07 37.18
N GLU A 63 0.21 15.87 38.50
CA GLU A 63 0.20 14.54 39.12
C GLU A 63 -1.25 14.05 39.28
N THR A 64 -1.63 13.11 38.42
CA THR A 64 -3.00 12.57 38.31
C THR A 64 -3.24 11.47 39.36
N SER A 65 -2.25 10.62 39.59
CA SER A 65 -2.21 9.58 40.62
C SER A 65 -0.77 9.28 41.05
N VAL A 66 -0.59 8.55 42.15
CA VAL A 66 0.74 8.08 42.58
C VAL A 66 1.38 7.26 41.47
N GLY A 67 2.57 7.64 41.02
CA GLY A 67 3.25 7.00 39.89
C GLY A 67 2.74 7.43 38.51
N THR A 68 1.96 8.52 38.40
CA THR A 68 1.43 9.03 37.12
C THR A 68 1.44 10.55 37.05
N ALA A 69 2.12 11.10 36.03
CA ALA A 69 2.26 12.53 35.81
C ALA A 69 2.02 12.89 34.34
N LYS A 70 1.12 13.85 34.09
CA LYS A 70 0.91 14.46 32.79
C LYS A 70 1.79 15.70 32.65
N LEU A 71 2.60 15.74 31.60
CA LEU A 71 3.40 16.91 31.23
C LEU A 71 2.98 17.40 29.85
N ARG A 72 2.90 18.73 29.68
CA ARG A 72 2.54 19.37 28.41
C ARG A 72 3.36 20.63 28.16
N SER A 73 3.70 20.83 26.89
CA SER A 73 4.28 22.05 26.33
C SER A 73 3.59 22.33 24.99
N SER A 74 2.94 23.48 24.82
CA SER A 74 2.03 23.78 23.69
C SER A 74 2.39 25.08 22.96
N ASN A 75 1.63 25.47 21.93
CA ASN A 75 1.67 26.79 21.28
C ASN A 75 3.06 27.24 20.78
N ASN A 76 3.91 26.32 20.36
CA ASN A 76 5.32 26.51 20.00
C ASN A 76 6.23 27.04 21.14
N ARG A 77 5.86 26.84 22.42
CA ARG A 77 6.70 27.19 23.57
C ARG A 77 7.69 26.06 23.91
N GLY A 78 8.92 26.43 24.25
CA GLY A 78 10.01 25.48 24.49
C GLY A 78 10.66 24.97 23.19
N LYS A 79 11.69 24.11 23.37
CA LYS A 79 12.47 23.41 22.33
C LYS A 79 13.63 22.63 22.97
N ILE A 80 14.20 21.67 22.25
CA ILE A 80 15.59 21.23 22.42
C ILE A 80 16.39 21.59 21.17
N ALA A 81 17.58 22.19 21.32
CA ALA A 81 18.50 22.52 20.24
C ALA A 81 19.96 22.63 20.72
N SER A 82 20.91 22.59 19.79
CA SER A 82 22.35 22.62 20.08
C SER A 82 22.85 23.87 20.82
N SER A 83 22.10 24.97 20.79
CA SER A 83 22.41 26.24 21.48
C SER A 83 21.22 26.82 22.25
N SER A 84 20.18 26.03 22.54
CA SER A 84 19.01 26.51 23.29
C SER A 84 18.13 25.35 23.78
N GLU A 85 17.64 25.43 25.01
CA GLU A 85 16.69 24.47 25.60
C GLU A 85 15.53 25.22 26.25
N GLY A 86 14.35 24.61 26.31
CA GLY A 86 13.18 25.14 27.01
C GLY A 86 12.14 24.04 27.21
N ILE A 87 11.85 23.72 28.48
CA ILE A 87 11.12 22.51 28.88
C ILE A 87 10.12 22.79 30.01
N ALA A 88 9.08 21.94 30.10
CA ALA A 88 8.44 21.61 31.37
C ALA A 88 9.17 20.39 31.97
N PHE A 89 9.45 20.41 33.27
CA PHE A 89 10.27 19.41 33.96
C PHE A 89 9.67 19.01 35.31
N TYR A 90 9.49 17.70 35.52
CA TYR A 90 8.95 17.07 36.74
C TYR A 90 10.03 16.19 37.35
N TYR A 91 10.62 16.59 38.48
CA TYR A 91 11.92 16.09 38.95
C TYR A 91 12.00 15.86 40.46
N GLN A 92 13.00 15.10 40.89
CA GLN A 92 13.53 15.12 42.25
C GLN A 92 14.99 15.61 42.26
N GLU A 93 15.44 16.07 43.42
CA GLU A 93 16.84 16.43 43.69
C GLU A 93 17.56 15.23 44.32
N ILE A 94 18.74 14.89 43.80
CA ILE A 94 19.60 13.83 44.32
C ILE A 94 21.05 14.34 44.45
N PRO A 95 21.85 13.85 45.42
CA PRO A 95 23.29 14.04 45.42
C PRO A 95 23.93 13.48 44.14
N SER A 96 25.00 14.10 43.63
CA SER A 96 25.60 13.72 42.34
C SER A 96 26.35 12.38 42.35
N ASP A 97 26.76 11.92 43.52
CA ASP A 97 27.36 10.60 43.78
C ASP A 97 26.34 9.46 43.91
N THR A 98 25.04 9.76 43.99
CA THR A 98 23.98 8.76 44.19
C THR A 98 23.79 7.88 42.95
N ASP A 99 23.72 6.57 43.14
CA ASP A 99 23.34 5.60 42.10
C ASP A 99 21.84 5.28 42.18
N PHE A 100 21.19 5.20 41.01
CA PHE A 100 19.74 5.14 40.92
C PHE A 100 19.25 4.55 39.59
N GLU A 101 17.98 4.18 39.54
CA GLU A 101 17.24 3.97 38.31
C GLU A 101 15.91 4.73 38.33
N LEU A 102 15.64 5.47 37.26
CA LEU A 102 14.38 6.17 37.02
C LEU A 102 13.73 5.59 35.76
N THR A 103 12.55 4.97 35.92
CA THR A 103 11.75 4.41 34.82
C THR A 103 10.41 5.13 34.68
N ALA A 104 9.85 5.13 33.48
CA ALA A 104 8.47 5.57 33.21
C ALA A 104 7.93 4.99 31.88
N THR A 105 6.65 4.64 31.88
CA THR A 105 5.86 4.32 30.68
C THR A 105 5.25 5.61 30.12
N ALA A 106 5.83 6.18 29.06
CA ALA A 106 5.44 7.43 28.44
C ALA A 106 4.40 7.22 27.32
N THR A 107 3.14 7.62 27.55
CA THR A 107 2.06 7.58 26.55
C THR A 107 1.81 8.95 25.95
N VAL A 108 1.92 9.07 24.63
CA VAL A 108 1.83 10.34 23.89
C VAL A 108 0.37 10.70 23.63
N GLU A 109 -0.08 11.87 24.09
CA GLU A 109 -1.37 12.45 23.73
C GLU A 109 -1.27 13.35 22.49
N SER A 110 -0.17 14.09 22.36
CA SER A 110 0.15 14.93 21.18
C SER A 110 1.66 15.10 21.00
N PHE A 111 2.11 15.15 19.75
CA PHE A 111 3.51 15.36 19.38
C PHE A 111 3.62 15.89 17.95
N ASP A 112 4.21 17.06 17.76
CA ASP A 112 4.50 17.62 16.43
C ASP A 112 5.87 17.13 15.93
N ILE A 113 5.91 16.41 14.80
CA ILE A 113 7.15 15.94 14.18
C ILE A 113 8.05 17.12 13.77
N ASN A 114 9.15 17.33 14.50
CA ASN A 114 10.06 18.45 14.32
C ASN A 114 11.38 18.18 15.08
N ASN A 115 12.51 18.56 14.49
CA ASN A 115 13.85 18.35 15.05
C ASN A 115 14.15 19.08 16.39
N GLN A 116 13.22 19.89 16.89
CA GLN A 116 13.30 20.59 18.18
C GLN A 116 12.26 20.15 19.21
N VAL A 117 11.48 19.10 18.92
CA VAL A 117 10.37 18.58 19.72
C VAL A 117 10.79 17.25 20.37
N SER A 118 10.52 17.09 21.67
CA SER A 118 11.05 15.99 22.49
C SER A 118 10.36 15.88 23.85
N PHE A 119 10.27 14.65 24.38
CA PHE A 119 9.87 14.30 25.75
C PHE A 119 10.74 13.16 26.29
N GLY A 120 10.69 12.87 27.58
CA GLY A 120 11.26 11.63 28.12
C GLY A 120 11.82 11.79 29.53
N ILE A 121 12.90 11.07 29.83
CA ILE A 121 13.62 11.14 31.11
C ILE A 121 14.93 11.91 30.91
N MET A 122 15.24 12.83 31.84
CA MET A 122 16.43 13.67 31.81
C MET A 122 17.08 13.77 33.20
N LEU A 123 18.40 13.64 33.24
CA LEU A 123 19.27 13.95 34.37
C LEU A 123 20.07 15.22 34.05
N ARG A 124 20.08 16.22 34.93
CA ARG A 124 20.73 17.52 34.70
C ARG A 124 21.34 18.14 35.96
N ASP A 125 22.36 18.98 35.82
CA ASP A 125 23.05 19.64 36.97
C ASP A 125 22.43 20.99 37.40
N LYS A 126 21.69 21.66 36.51
CA LYS A 126 21.15 23.01 36.76
C LYS A 126 19.72 23.14 36.24
N ILE A 127 18.87 23.77 37.06
CA ILE A 127 17.49 24.14 36.73
C ILE A 127 17.25 25.62 37.06
N LEU A 128 16.17 26.18 36.54
CA LEU A 128 15.58 27.43 37.05
C LEU A 128 14.16 27.14 37.55
N ILE A 129 13.59 28.02 38.36
CA ILE A 129 12.25 27.85 38.95
C ILE A 129 11.28 28.80 38.26
N ASN A 130 10.50 28.27 37.31
CA ASN A 130 9.50 29.01 36.53
C ASN A 130 10.06 30.29 35.86
N GLU A 131 11.21 30.16 35.17
CA GLU A 131 11.98 31.27 34.61
C GLU A 131 12.36 31.08 33.13
N SER A 132 12.04 32.08 32.31
CA SER A 132 12.33 32.10 30.86
C SER A 132 13.70 32.69 30.54
N ASN A 133 14.74 31.86 30.48
CA ASN A 133 16.09 32.25 30.04
C ASN A 133 16.46 31.62 28.69
N LYS A 134 17.03 32.38 27.75
CA LYS A 134 17.38 31.88 26.41
C LYS A 134 18.74 31.18 26.33
N ASP A 135 19.61 31.43 27.29
CA ASP A 135 20.93 30.81 27.39
C ASP A 135 20.79 29.34 27.82
N THR A 136 21.68 28.48 27.35
CA THR A 136 21.66 27.04 27.70
C THR A 136 22.14 26.79 29.12
N LEU A 137 21.52 25.85 29.81
CA LEU A 137 21.55 25.75 31.26
C LEU A 137 22.20 24.44 31.74
N GLY A 138 23.54 24.47 31.83
CA GLY A 138 24.31 23.38 32.42
C GLY A 138 24.43 22.14 31.56
N ASN A 139 24.80 21.03 32.21
CA ASN A 139 25.01 19.74 31.57
C ASN A 139 23.79 18.83 31.80
N TYR A 140 23.40 18.07 30.78
CA TYR A 140 22.30 17.09 30.88
C TYR A 140 22.51 15.84 30.03
N ILE A 141 21.88 14.74 30.45
CA ILE A 141 21.69 13.49 29.70
C ILE A 141 20.18 13.25 29.60
N ALA A 142 19.69 12.83 28.43
CA ALA A 142 18.28 12.51 28.23
C ALA A 142 18.06 11.29 27.35
N VAL A 143 17.09 10.46 27.73
CA VAL A 143 16.44 9.45 26.87
C VAL A 143 15.08 9.98 26.45
N GLY A 144 14.85 10.02 25.15
CA GLY A 144 13.72 10.71 24.54
C GLY A 144 13.96 11.02 23.06
N PRO A 145 12.89 11.07 22.24
CA PRO A 145 13.00 11.21 20.80
C PRO A 145 13.43 12.64 20.44
N ILE A 146 14.33 12.77 19.47
CA ILE A 146 14.87 14.03 18.95
C ILE A 146 15.28 13.87 17.48
N ASP A 147 15.37 14.97 16.73
CA ASP A 147 15.55 14.94 15.27
C ASP A 147 14.48 14.09 14.56
N THR A 148 13.23 14.12 15.05
CA THR A 148 12.12 13.27 14.59
C THR A 148 11.63 13.55 13.16
N ALA A 149 12.10 14.64 12.52
CA ALA A 149 11.90 14.90 11.10
C ALA A 149 13.07 14.40 10.22
N LYS A 150 13.95 13.56 10.77
CA LYS A 150 14.96 12.77 10.05
C LYS A 150 14.60 11.29 10.10
N VAL A 151 15.15 10.53 9.16
CA VAL A 151 15.03 9.06 9.12
C VAL A 151 16.44 8.47 9.03
N PRO A 152 16.86 7.61 9.98
CA PRO A 152 16.25 7.41 11.29
C PRO A 152 16.21 8.68 12.17
N ALA A 153 15.31 8.68 13.15
CA ALA A 153 15.27 9.65 14.24
C ALA A 153 16.15 9.17 15.41
N LYS A 154 16.52 10.03 16.36
CA LYS A 154 17.37 9.66 17.50
C LYS A 154 16.57 9.53 18.80
N TYR A 155 16.93 8.60 19.70
CA TYR A 155 16.26 8.41 21.00
C TYR A 155 17.09 8.73 22.25
N THR A 156 18.37 9.11 22.11
CA THR A 156 19.14 9.70 23.22
C THR A 156 19.91 10.93 22.80
N PHE A 157 20.11 11.84 23.73
CA PHE A 157 20.93 13.02 23.53
C PHE A 157 21.47 13.57 24.85
N SER A 158 22.61 14.24 24.78
CA SER A 158 23.27 14.82 25.95
C SER A 158 23.88 16.19 25.60
N ARG A 159 24.17 16.97 26.63
CA ARG A 159 24.80 18.29 26.51
C ARG A 159 25.88 18.46 27.57
N ASN A 160 27.08 18.83 27.14
CA ASN A 160 28.17 19.25 28.01
C ASN A 160 28.72 20.63 27.54
N THR A 161 29.90 21.01 28.02
CA THR A 161 30.62 22.24 27.64
C THR A 161 31.12 22.26 26.18
N GLU A 162 31.19 21.11 25.52
CA GLU A 162 31.65 20.97 24.12
C GLU A 162 30.49 21.09 23.12
N GLY A 163 29.27 20.74 23.51
CA GLY A 163 28.07 20.91 22.68
C GLY A 163 26.92 19.97 23.05
N GLN A 164 26.09 19.67 22.05
CA GLN A 164 25.04 18.65 22.15
C GLN A 164 25.42 17.43 21.30
N SER A 165 25.40 16.24 21.90
CA SER A 165 25.53 14.96 21.22
C SER A 165 24.17 14.26 21.09
N LYS A 166 24.01 13.35 20.11
CA LYS A 166 22.79 12.58 19.83
C LYS A 166 23.16 11.16 19.41
N GLN A 167 22.56 10.15 20.04
CA GLN A 167 22.90 8.74 19.88
C GLN A 167 21.63 7.87 19.86
N GLY A 168 21.77 6.59 19.46
CA GLY A 168 20.66 5.64 19.33
C GLY A 168 19.71 5.98 18.17
N ASP A 169 19.58 5.09 17.19
CA ASP A 169 18.65 5.27 16.05
C ASP A 169 17.34 4.55 16.30
N ILE A 170 16.22 5.27 16.18
CA ILE A 170 14.88 4.70 16.21
C ILE A 170 14.71 3.85 14.94
N THR A 171 14.61 2.54 15.13
CA THR A 171 14.62 1.51 14.08
C THR A 171 13.66 0.35 14.36
N ASN A 172 13.47 -0.02 15.64
CA ASN A 172 12.51 -1.03 16.08
C ASN A 172 11.20 -0.42 16.59
N GLU A 173 11.24 0.85 17.02
CA GLU A 173 10.11 1.63 17.52
C GLU A 173 9.55 2.61 16.49
N PHE A 174 8.30 3.04 16.69
CA PHE A 174 7.69 4.09 15.86
C PHE A 174 8.23 5.48 16.23
N VAL A 175 8.40 6.36 15.24
CA VAL A 175 8.57 7.80 15.48
C VAL A 175 7.31 8.35 16.16
N PRO A 176 7.41 9.16 17.25
CA PRO A 176 6.27 9.46 18.10
C PRO A 176 5.09 10.15 17.42
N ALA A 177 3.91 9.56 17.62
CA ALA A 177 2.61 10.08 17.25
C ALA A 177 1.60 9.89 18.42
N PRO A 178 0.43 10.58 18.39
CA PRO A 178 -0.64 10.38 19.37
C PRO A 178 -1.06 8.91 19.50
N GLY A 179 -1.12 8.42 20.74
CA GLY A 179 -1.47 7.03 21.06
C GLY A 179 -0.30 6.05 21.11
N ASN A 180 0.94 6.45 20.78
CA ASN A 180 2.10 5.60 21.02
C ASN A 180 2.50 5.61 22.52
N THR A 181 3.02 4.47 23.00
CA THR A 181 3.48 4.28 24.37
C THR A 181 4.88 3.67 24.37
N TYR A 182 5.82 4.31 25.07
CA TYR A 182 7.22 3.90 25.15
C TYR A 182 7.62 3.62 26.59
N LYS A 183 8.33 2.51 26.84
CA LYS A 183 9.01 2.30 28.12
C LYS A 183 10.34 3.04 28.11
N LEU A 184 10.60 3.84 29.14
CA LEU A 184 11.82 4.61 29.28
C LEU A 184 12.54 4.21 30.57
N SER A 185 13.86 4.04 30.52
CA SER A 185 14.70 3.96 31.72
C SER A 185 15.97 4.80 31.56
N LEU A 186 16.38 5.45 32.65
CA LEU A 186 17.69 6.04 32.86
C LEU A 186 18.25 5.49 34.18
N LYS A 187 19.24 4.59 34.07
CA LYS A 187 19.97 3.98 35.19
C LYS A 187 21.36 4.62 35.30
N LYS A 188 21.79 5.00 36.51
CA LYS A 188 23.13 5.50 36.82
C LYS A 188 23.85 4.50 37.74
N THR A 189 25.10 4.21 37.42
CA THR A 189 25.98 3.35 38.24
C THR A 189 27.43 3.87 38.18
N GLY A 190 27.89 4.52 39.24
CA GLY A 190 29.07 5.38 39.20
C GLY A 190 28.89 6.52 38.20
N ASP A 191 29.90 6.75 37.35
CA ASP A 191 29.87 7.73 36.24
C ASP A 191 29.25 7.16 34.93
N ILE A 192 28.64 5.97 34.99
CA ILE A 192 28.03 5.30 33.82
C ILE A 192 26.52 5.47 33.85
N TYR A 193 25.94 5.79 32.69
CA TYR A 193 24.51 6.00 32.46
C TYR A 193 24.04 5.04 31.37
N VAL A 194 22.98 4.27 31.65
CA VAL A 194 22.33 3.37 30.68
C VAL A 194 20.94 3.93 30.35
N LEU A 195 20.66 4.11 29.06
CA LEU A 195 19.49 4.80 28.53
C LEU A 195 18.70 3.86 27.60
N THR A 196 17.47 3.52 27.98
CA THR A 196 16.60 2.58 27.23
C THR A 196 15.34 3.29 26.73
N PHE A 197 15.01 3.11 25.45
CA PHE A 197 13.81 3.66 24.80
C PHE A 197 13.04 2.54 24.08
N GLY A 198 11.84 2.22 24.56
CA GLY A 198 10.99 1.19 23.96
C GLY A 198 11.66 -0.18 23.94
N SER A 199 11.73 -0.80 22.76
CA SER A 199 12.54 -2.00 22.47
C SER A 199 13.80 -1.72 21.65
N GLU A 200 14.35 -0.50 21.68
CA GLU A 200 15.66 -0.20 21.08
C GLU A 200 16.82 -0.63 21.99
N GLU A 201 17.97 -0.93 21.41
CA GLU A 201 19.19 -1.30 22.14
C GLU A 201 19.61 -0.20 23.15
N PRO A 202 19.96 -0.54 24.41
CA PRO A 202 20.34 0.46 25.40
C PRO A 202 21.60 1.25 25.00
N VAL A 203 21.50 2.58 25.01
CA VAL A 203 22.68 3.46 24.81
C VAL A 203 23.38 3.63 26.15
N ILE A 204 24.68 3.33 26.19
CA ILE A 204 25.53 3.51 27.36
C ILE A 204 26.40 4.76 27.17
N ILE A 205 26.48 5.59 28.21
CA ILE A 205 27.34 6.77 28.29
C ILE A 205 28.22 6.60 29.52
N ASP A 206 29.54 6.52 29.34
CA ASP A 206 30.53 6.27 30.40
C ASP A 206 31.56 7.41 30.58
N ASN A 207 31.47 8.45 29.73
CA ASN A 207 32.38 9.60 29.69
C ASN A 207 31.60 10.92 29.77
N PHE A 208 30.85 11.14 30.86
CA PHE A 208 30.05 12.35 31.05
C PHE A 208 30.09 12.87 32.49
N THR A 209 30.44 14.16 32.65
CA THR A 209 30.60 14.81 33.95
C THR A 209 29.61 15.97 34.13
N PHE A 210 28.94 15.99 35.28
CA PHE A 210 28.04 17.05 35.72
C PHE A 210 28.76 18.10 36.59
N GLU A 211 28.32 19.35 36.60
CA GLU A 211 28.92 20.40 37.43
C GLU A 211 28.18 20.60 38.77
N GLY A 212 28.64 19.92 39.82
CA GLY A 212 28.29 20.21 41.22
C GLY A 212 27.73 19.02 42.01
N ASP A 213 27.49 19.28 43.30
CA ASP A 213 27.18 18.24 44.31
C ASP A 213 25.71 17.76 44.28
N THR A 214 24.90 18.19 43.32
CA THR A 214 23.45 17.92 43.27
C THR A 214 22.96 17.87 41.83
N LEU A 215 22.20 16.84 41.49
CA LEU A 215 21.56 16.64 40.20
C LEU A 215 20.04 16.63 40.34
N TYR A 216 19.37 16.85 39.21
CA TYR A 216 17.93 16.88 39.09
C TYR A 216 17.55 15.80 38.07
N ALA A 217 16.92 14.73 38.55
CA ALA A 217 16.47 13.60 37.73
C ALA A 217 14.96 13.67 37.57
N GLY A 218 14.46 13.61 36.33
CA GLY A 218 13.03 13.79 36.10
C GLY A 218 12.54 13.59 34.67
N LEU A 219 11.24 13.81 34.51
CA LEU A 219 10.48 13.68 33.27
C LEU A 219 10.36 15.06 32.62
N TYR A 220 10.43 15.15 31.29
CA TYR A 220 10.34 16.43 30.57
C TYR A 220 9.45 16.38 29.33
N THR A 221 8.95 17.55 28.93
CA THR A 221 8.35 17.80 27.60
C THR A 221 8.80 19.14 27.04
N SER A 222 8.99 19.20 25.72
CA SER A 222 9.34 20.42 24.99
C SER A 222 8.53 20.53 23.70
N ARG A 223 7.97 21.73 23.44
CA ARG A 223 7.26 22.15 22.21
C ARG A 223 6.22 21.19 21.65
N ASN A 224 4.96 21.62 21.64
CA ASN A 224 3.81 20.94 21.00
C ASN A 224 3.78 19.43 21.32
N THR A 225 3.99 19.11 22.58
CA THR A 225 4.08 17.75 23.12
C THR A 225 3.25 17.67 24.39
N SER A 226 2.39 16.66 24.48
CA SER A 226 1.62 16.32 25.67
C SER A 226 1.75 14.81 25.91
N VAL A 227 2.20 14.42 27.10
CA VAL A 227 2.54 13.04 27.44
C VAL A 227 2.04 12.71 28.84
N VAL A 228 1.35 11.59 28.98
CA VAL A 228 1.03 10.98 30.26
C VAL A 228 2.10 9.94 30.57
N PHE A 229 2.96 10.26 31.51
CA PHE A 229 3.90 9.30 32.08
C PHE A 229 3.19 8.49 33.17
N SER A 230 3.33 7.18 33.10
CA SER A 230 2.76 6.17 34.00
C SER A 230 3.88 5.23 34.46
N ASP A 231 3.59 4.32 35.40
CA ASP A 231 4.58 3.39 35.98
C ASP A 231 5.86 4.09 36.49
N ILE A 232 5.75 5.33 36.98
CA ILE A 232 6.93 6.14 37.33
C ILE A 232 7.59 5.56 38.59
N THR A 233 8.74 4.88 38.44
CA THR A 233 9.54 4.37 39.55
C THR A 233 10.87 5.10 39.65
N PHE A 234 11.22 5.58 40.84
CA PHE A 234 12.54 6.13 41.12
C PHE A 234 13.15 5.32 42.27
N SER A 235 14.05 4.41 41.92
CA SER A 235 14.78 3.55 42.85
C SER A 235 16.15 4.17 43.12
N ILE A 236 16.46 4.45 44.39
CA ILE A 236 17.80 4.88 44.83
C ILE A 236 18.46 3.69 45.51
N THR A 237 19.69 3.37 45.10
CA THR A 237 20.48 2.28 45.69
C THR A 237 21.23 2.80 46.91
N GLU A 238 20.98 2.25 48.10
CA GLU A 238 21.81 2.56 49.27
C GLU A 238 23.22 1.98 49.07
N ILE A 239 24.19 2.86 48.84
CA ILE A 239 25.57 2.46 48.55
C ILE A 239 26.23 1.89 49.82
N LYS A 240 26.36 0.56 49.88
CA LYS A 240 27.46 -0.07 50.61
C LYS A 240 28.77 0.31 49.91
N GLU A 241 29.74 0.81 50.67
CA GLU A 241 31.09 1.08 50.16
C GLU A 241 31.71 -0.22 49.61
N ILE A 242 32.10 -0.20 48.33
CA ILE A 242 32.64 -1.36 47.61
C ILE A 242 34.17 -1.39 47.76
N LEU A 243 34.70 -2.58 48.05
CA LEU A 243 36.12 -2.84 48.23
C LEU A 243 36.79 -3.36 46.95
N ASP A 244 36.16 -4.33 46.27
CA ASP A 244 36.64 -4.87 44.98
C ASP A 244 35.50 -5.57 44.21
N LEU A 245 35.71 -5.78 42.91
CA LEU A 245 34.83 -6.54 42.02
C LEU A 245 35.59 -7.75 41.46
N SER A 246 35.16 -8.97 41.75
CA SER A 246 35.77 -10.19 41.21
C SER A 246 35.01 -10.65 39.95
N VAL A 247 35.74 -11.07 38.92
CA VAL A 247 35.17 -11.55 37.66
C VAL A 247 35.82 -12.88 37.30
N ASP A 248 35.00 -13.93 37.12
CA ASP A 248 35.39 -15.23 36.59
C ASP A 248 34.67 -15.48 35.26
N SER A 249 35.41 -15.34 34.16
CA SER A 249 34.96 -15.60 32.80
C SER A 249 35.32 -17.03 32.31
N SER A 250 35.80 -17.92 33.19
CA SER A 250 36.37 -19.23 32.78
C SER A 250 35.37 -20.22 32.17
N LYS A 251 34.07 -19.89 32.15
CA LYS A 251 32.99 -20.63 31.48
C LYS A 251 32.23 -19.80 30.45
N MET A 252 32.54 -18.51 30.32
CA MET A 252 31.94 -17.60 29.36
C MET A 252 32.46 -17.89 27.95
N LYS A 253 31.68 -17.58 26.91
CA LYS A 253 32.20 -17.49 25.54
C LYS A 253 33.16 -16.30 25.46
N THR A 254 34.46 -16.58 25.28
CA THR A 254 35.51 -15.55 25.16
C THR A 254 35.97 -15.28 23.72
N SER A 255 35.59 -16.10 22.75
CA SER A 255 35.97 -15.93 21.34
C SER A 255 34.70 -15.83 20.47
N TYR A 256 34.70 -14.87 19.53
CA TYR A 256 33.55 -14.46 18.70
C TYR A 256 33.96 -14.32 17.24
N LEU A 257 33.00 -14.13 16.33
CA LEU A 257 33.20 -13.84 14.90
C LEU A 257 32.53 -12.50 14.51
N PRO A 258 32.95 -11.89 13.37
CA PRO A 258 32.42 -10.63 12.84
C PRO A 258 30.89 -10.50 12.85
N GLY A 259 30.38 -9.66 13.74
CA GLY A 259 28.95 -9.37 13.90
C GLY A 259 28.18 -10.31 14.84
N GLU A 260 28.84 -11.23 15.55
CA GLU A 260 28.17 -11.97 16.63
C GLU A 260 27.84 -11.08 17.83
N ALA A 261 26.66 -11.30 18.44
CA ALA A 261 26.29 -10.68 19.70
C ALA A 261 27.07 -11.27 20.89
N LEU A 262 27.28 -10.44 21.93
CA LEU A 262 27.92 -10.84 23.17
C LEU A 262 27.06 -11.88 23.93
N ASN A 263 27.69 -12.94 24.45
CA ASN A 263 27.03 -13.92 25.31
C ASN A 263 27.70 -13.97 26.69
N LEU A 264 26.96 -13.54 27.73
CA LEU A 264 27.41 -13.54 29.12
C LEU A 264 27.23 -14.89 29.82
N GLU A 265 26.57 -15.89 29.20
CA GLU A 265 26.31 -17.18 29.84
C GLU A 265 27.61 -17.83 30.36
N GLY A 266 27.68 -18.04 31.68
CA GLY A 266 28.85 -18.62 32.35
C GLY A 266 29.86 -17.59 32.90
N LEU A 267 29.65 -16.29 32.67
CA LEU A 267 30.31 -15.23 33.43
C LEU A 267 29.82 -15.25 34.89
N ILE A 268 30.73 -15.02 35.84
CA ILE A 268 30.39 -14.86 37.26
C ILE A 268 31.03 -13.58 37.76
N VAL A 269 30.21 -12.60 38.13
CA VAL A 269 30.65 -11.34 38.74
C VAL A 269 30.30 -11.37 40.24
N THR A 270 31.25 -11.04 41.11
CA THR A 270 31.05 -11.07 42.57
C THR A 270 31.66 -9.83 43.21
N VAL A 271 30.82 -9.00 43.81
CA VAL A 271 31.21 -7.78 44.52
C VAL A 271 31.63 -8.09 45.96
N SER A 272 32.62 -7.35 46.48
CA SER A 272 33.04 -7.38 47.88
C SER A 272 32.87 -6.00 48.51
N TYR A 273 32.24 -5.91 49.67
CA TYR A 273 31.94 -4.67 50.39
C TYR A 273 32.89 -4.43 51.57
N SER A 274 32.97 -3.18 52.06
CA SER A 274 33.83 -2.83 53.21
C SER A 274 33.34 -3.33 54.58
N ASP A 275 32.16 -3.98 54.64
CA ASP A 275 31.62 -4.67 55.82
C ASP A 275 31.98 -6.18 55.88
N ASP A 276 33.01 -6.59 55.13
CA ASP A 276 33.47 -7.98 54.92
C ASP A 276 32.40 -8.91 54.27
N THR A 277 31.31 -8.38 53.70
CA THR A 277 30.32 -9.19 52.94
C THR A 277 30.60 -9.23 51.44
N THR A 278 30.14 -10.30 50.78
CA THR A 278 30.32 -10.52 49.34
C THR A 278 29.01 -11.01 48.71
N GLU A 279 28.72 -10.57 47.49
CA GLU A 279 27.50 -10.91 46.76
C GLU A 279 27.82 -11.24 45.30
N THR A 280 27.24 -12.33 44.78
CA THR A 280 27.34 -12.67 43.35
C THR A 280 26.20 -11.95 42.63
N LEU A 281 26.57 -11.11 41.67
CA LEU A 281 25.65 -10.26 40.92
C LEU A 281 24.92 -11.06 39.85
N SER A 282 23.70 -10.63 39.53
CA SER A 282 22.99 -11.04 38.30
C SER A 282 23.35 -10.13 37.12
N ASP A 283 23.04 -10.57 35.91
CA ASP A 283 23.41 -9.84 34.68
C ASP A 283 22.69 -8.49 34.53
N ASP A 284 21.58 -8.29 35.26
CA ASP A 284 20.87 -7.01 35.35
C ASP A 284 21.55 -6.00 36.30
N ASP A 285 22.42 -6.45 37.22
CA ASP A 285 23.01 -5.61 38.27
C ASP A 285 24.20 -4.78 37.76
N TYR A 286 25.03 -5.36 36.89
CA TYR A 286 26.27 -4.76 36.37
C TYR A 286 26.14 -4.30 34.91
N VAL A 287 27.01 -3.39 34.48
CA VAL A 287 27.00 -2.82 33.12
C VAL A 287 28.25 -3.25 32.35
N ILE A 288 28.06 -3.87 31.19
CA ILE A 288 29.15 -4.16 30.25
C ILE A 288 29.36 -2.98 29.29
N THR A 289 30.61 -2.55 29.09
CA THR A 289 30.98 -1.60 28.03
C THR A 289 32.15 -2.12 27.19
N GLY A 290 32.35 -1.54 26.00
CA GLY A 290 33.51 -1.82 25.14
C GLY A 290 33.37 -3.00 24.16
N PHE A 291 32.24 -3.71 24.13
CA PHE A 291 32.05 -4.80 23.16
C PHE A 291 31.95 -4.28 21.73
N ASP A 292 32.83 -4.77 20.86
CA ASP A 292 32.81 -4.55 19.41
C ASP A 292 33.24 -5.84 18.71
N SER A 293 32.26 -6.54 18.12
CA SER A 293 32.49 -7.70 17.26
C SER A 293 32.68 -7.33 15.78
N GLY A 294 32.67 -6.04 15.40
CA GLY A 294 32.79 -5.60 14.02
C GLY A 294 34.20 -5.80 13.41
N THR A 295 35.24 -5.88 14.25
CA THR A 295 36.64 -5.93 13.81
C THR A 295 37.38 -7.14 14.39
N PRO A 296 37.99 -8.02 13.55
CA PRO A 296 38.85 -9.11 14.03
C PRO A 296 40.06 -8.62 14.83
N GLY A 297 40.32 -9.25 15.98
CA GLY A 297 41.38 -8.88 16.92
C GLY A 297 40.97 -9.08 18.38
N THR A 298 41.77 -8.57 19.32
CA THR A 298 41.39 -8.54 20.74
C THR A 298 40.41 -7.39 20.99
N ASN A 299 39.22 -7.72 21.51
CA ASN A 299 38.23 -6.75 21.97
C ASN A 299 38.15 -6.81 23.51
N THR A 300 38.60 -5.77 24.20
CA THR A 300 38.57 -5.70 25.66
C THR A 300 37.23 -5.12 26.11
N ILE A 301 36.46 -5.89 26.88
CA ILE A 301 35.22 -5.41 27.50
C ILE A 301 35.42 -5.10 28.98
N SER A 302 34.66 -4.13 29.49
CA SER A 302 34.68 -3.68 30.88
C SER A 302 33.40 -4.08 31.59
N ILE A 303 33.52 -4.81 32.69
CA ILE A 303 32.46 -5.12 33.65
C ILE A 303 32.46 -4.03 34.72
N ASN A 304 31.37 -3.29 34.84
CA ASN A 304 31.28 -2.11 35.71
C ASN A 304 30.16 -2.26 36.75
N PHE A 305 30.46 -2.02 38.02
CA PHE A 305 29.49 -2.03 39.12
C PHE A 305 29.88 -1.07 40.25
N GLY A 306 28.95 -0.19 40.66
CA GLY A 306 29.11 0.77 41.76
C GLY A 306 30.41 1.58 41.72
N GLY A 307 30.82 2.05 40.53
CA GLY A 307 32.05 2.82 40.34
C GLY A 307 33.35 2.01 40.23
N ILE A 308 33.34 0.68 40.42
CA ILE A 308 34.48 -0.20 40.14
C ILE A 308 34.32 -0.84 38.75
N SER A 309 35.42 -0.90 38.01
CA SER A 309 35.52 -1.56 36.70
C SER A 309 36.59 -2.66 36.70
N LYS A 310 36.32 -3.76 35.99
CA LYS A 310 37.29 -4.82 35.65
C LYS A 310 37.19 -5.13 34.16
N THR A 311 38.32 -5.37 33.50
CA THR A 311 38.35 -5.75 32.09
C THR A 311 38.52 -7.25 31.89
N ILE A 312 37.89 -7.80 30.85
CA ILE A 312 38.26 -9.10 30.26
C ILE A 312 38.51 -8.93 28.76
N ASP A 313 39.52 -9.63 28.25
CA ASP A 313 39.85 -9.64 26.84
C ASP A 313 39.06 -10.75 26.13
N LEU A 314 38.35 -10.38 25.06
CA LEU A 314 37.68 -11.28 24.12
C LEU A 314 38.50 -11.35 22.81
N GLU A 315 38.33 -12.44 22.06
CA GLU A 315 39.01 -12.67 20.79
C GLU A 315 38.00 -12.71 19.63
N ILE A 316 37.95 -11.65 18.82
CA ILE A 316 37.18 -11.64 17.58
C ILE A 316 38.03 -12.33 16.50
N LEU A 317 37.74 -13.59 16.23
CA LEU A 317 38.36 -14.39 15.19
C LEU A 317 37.96 -13.86 13.81
N PRO A 318 38.82 -13.88 12.78
CA PRO A 318 38.40 -13.49 11.43
C PRO A 318 37.42 -14.50 10.83
N LEU A 319 36.48 -13.99 10.00
CA LEU A 319 35.76 -14.86 9.07
C LEU A 319 36.77 -15.47 8.09
N THR A 320 36.70 -16.79 7.91
CA THR A 320 37.52 -17.55 6.96
C THR A 320 36.61 -18.39 6.09
N CYS A 321 36.85 -18.34 4.78
CA CYS A 321 36.13 -19.14 3.79
C CYS A 321 36.44 -20.63 4.04
N THR A 322 35.41 -21.48 4.14
CA THR A 322 35.55 -22.91 4.47
C THR A 322 35.02 -23.85 3.39
N ASP A 323 33.97 -23.45 2.66
CA ASP A 323 33.50 -24.14 1.46
C ASP A 323 32.95 -23.12 0.44
N ILE A 324 32.85 -23.53 -0.82
CA ILE A 324 32.34 -22.72 -1.94
C ILE A 324 31.52 -23.63 -2.88
N LYS A 325 30.32 -23.19 -3.25
CA LYS A 325 29.30 -24.02 -3.92
C LYS A 325 28.72 -23.29 -5.12
N VAL A 326 28.35 -24.02 -6.17
CA VAL A 326 27.63 -23.45 -7.31
C VAL A 326 26.16 -23.78 -7.16
N GLN A 327 25.34 -22.76 -6.91
CA GLN A 327 23.89 -22.92 -6.73
C GLN A 327 23.18 -23.01 -8.08
N TYR A 328 23.52 -22.09 -8.98
CA TYR A 328 22.98 -22.01 -10.33
C TYR A 328 24.14 -22.05 -11.32
N LEU A 329 24.05 -22.95 -12.30
CA LEU A 329 25.02 -23.06 -13.39
C LEU A 329 24.82 -21.90 -14.38
N PRO A 330 25.84 -21.55 -15.20
CA PRO A 330 25.67 -20.57 -16.25
C PRO A 330 24.53 -20.96 -17.21
N ALA A 331 23.84 -19.97 -17.76
CA ALA A 331 22.78 -20.16 -18.75
C ALA A 331 23.26 -20.95 -19.98
N LYS A 332 24.55 -20.85 -20.35
CA LYS A 332 25.19 -21.68 -21.37
C LYS A 332 26.13 -22.72 -20.74
N THR A 333 25.70 -23.98 -20.76
CA THR A 333 26.42 -25.18 -20.26
C THR A 333 27.05 -26.01 -21.37
N ASP A 334 26.57 -25.83 -22.60
CA ASP A 334 26.84 -26.68 -23.74
C ASP A 334 27.32 -25.81 -24.91
N TYR A 335 28.40 -26.25 -25.53
CA TYR A 335 29.26 -25.45 -26.40
C TYR A 335 29.71 -26.27 -27.61
N TYR A 336 30.20 -25.60 -28.64
CA TYR A 336 30.86 -26.20 -29.80
C TYR A 336 32.30 -25.72 -29.90
N ILE A 337 33.16 -26.45 -30.60
CA ILE A 337 34.52 -25.97 -30.90
C ILE A 337 34.45 -24.57 -31.54
N GLY A 338 35.27 -23.65 -31.02
CA GLY A 338 35.28 -22.24 -31.40
C GLY A 338 34.30 -21.33 -30.65
N ASP A 339 33.50 -21.83 -29.71
CA ASP A 339 32.71 -20.98 -28.80
C ASP A 339 33.57 -20.38 -27.69
N THR A 340 33.16 -19.20 -27.20
CA THR A 340 33.67 -18.58 -25.97
C THR A 340 32.81 -19.01 -24.78
N PHE A 341 33.43 -19.28 -23.63
CA PHE A 341 32.73 -19.50 -22.37
C PHE A 341 31.94 -18.26 -21.91
N ASN A 342 30.71 -18.45 -21.43
CA ASN A 342 29.87 -17.41 -20.85
C ASN A 342 29.48 -17.80 -19.40
N ALA A 343 29.69 -16.88 -18.45
CA ALA A 343 29.34 -17.06 -17.03
C ALA A 343 27.94 -16.54 -16.67
N GLU A 344 27.27 -15.84 -17.59
CA GLU A 344 25.94 -15.25 -17.39
C GLU A 344 24.94 -16.25 -16.77
N GLY A 345 24.35 -15.89 -15.62
CA GLY A 345 23.44 -16.75 -14.85
C GLY A 345 24.11 -17.68 -13.84
N LEU A 346 25.44 -17.72 -13.72
CA LEU A 346 26.15 -18.40 -12.64
C LEU A 346 25.89 -17.70 -11.30
N THR A 347 25.56 -18.47 -10.26
CA THR A 347 25.59 -18.00 -8.86
C THR A 347 26.48 -18.92 -8.04
N VAL A 348 27.40 -18.31 -7.30
CA VAL A 348 28.36 -18.98 -6.42
C VAL A 348 28.05 -18.59 -4.98
N LEU A 349 27.96 -19.57 -4.09
CA LEU A 349 27.77 -19.39 -2.66
C LEU A 349 29.06 -19.70 -1.91
N VAL A 350 29.30 -19.03 -0.78
CA VAL A 350 30.39 -19.31 0.17
C VAL A 350 29.82 -19.69 1.53
N GLU A 351 30.53 -20.58 2.24
CA GLU A 351 30.29 -20.89 3.66
C GLU A 351 31.51 -20.50 4.49
N TYR A 352 31.29 -19.68 5.52
CA TYR A 352 32.33 -19.22 6.43
C TYR A 352 32.39 -20.07 7.72
N ASN A 353 33.49 -19.93 8.45
CA ASN A 353 33.75 -20.57 9.75
C ASN A 353 32.78 -20.20 10.91
N ASP A 354 31.76 -19.38 10.66
CA ASP A 354 30.62 -19.21 11.58
C ASP A 354 29.68 -20.44 11.59
N GLY A 355 29.78 -21.32 10.59
CA GLY A 355 29.11 -22.62 10.55
C GLY A 355 27.64 -22.59 10.13
N TYR A 356 27.09 -21.42 9.80
CA TYR A 356 25.68 -21.27 9.40
C TYR A 356 25.46 -20.27 8.25
N ARG A 357 26.40 -19.36 7.97
CA ARG A 357 26.22 -18.28 7.02
C ARG A 357 26.62 -18.70 5.60
N VAL A 358 25.62 -19.06 4.82
CA VAL A 358 25.72 -19.18 3.36
C VAL A 358 25.50 -17.80 2.73
N VAL A 359 26.41 -17.32 1.88
CA VAL A 359 26.31 -16.00 1.21
C VAL A 359 26.58 -16.12 -0.28
N GLU A 360 25.86 -15.37 -1.12
CA GLU A 360 26.20 -15.22 -2.54
C GLU A 360 27.48 -14.38 -2.71
N LEU A 361 28.45 -14.91 -3.46
CA LEU A 361 29.68 -14.22 -3.82
C LEU A 361 29.46 -13.35 -5.06
N THR A 362 29.86 -12.08 -4.96
CA THR A 362 30.07 -11.21 -6.13
C THR A 362 31.28 -11.68 -6.96
N GLU A 363 31.30 -11.35 -8.25
CA GLU A 363 32.33 -11.86 -9.20
C GLU A 363 33.77 -11.48 -8.83
N ASP A 364 33.99 -10.43 -8.04
CA ASP A 364 35.32 -10.05 -7.53
C ASP A 364 35.86 -11.00 -6.44
N LYS A 365 35.02 -11.87 -5.88
CA LYS A 365 35.34 -12.76 -4.76
C LYS A 365 35.72 -14.18 -5.15
N TYR A 366 35.58 -14.56 -6.41
CA TYR A 366 36.07 -15.83 -6.93
C TYR A 366 36.82 -15.67 -8.26
N THR A 367 37.56 -16.71 -8.65
CA THR A 367 38.23 -16.82 -9.94
C THR A 367 37.72 -18.07 -10.65
N LEU A 368 37.25 -17.90 -11.89
CA LEU A 368 36.89 -19.00 -12.78
C LEU A 368 38.09 -19.41 -13.63
N LEU A 369 38.50 -20.68 -13.58
CA LEU A 369 39.54 -21.24 -14.45
C LEU A 369 39.01 -22.39 -15.31
N ILE A 370 39.44 -22.45 -16.58
CA ILE A 370 39.24 -23.58 -17.48
C ILE A 370 40.62 -24.06 -17.94
N SER A 371 40.96 -25.32 -17.65
CA SER A 371 42.29 -25.89 -17.94
C SER A 371 43.46 -25.02 -17.41
N GLY A 372 43.31 -24.42 -16.23
CA GLY A 372 44.32 -23.53 -15.62
C GLY A 372 44.50 -22.16 -16.28
N LYS A 373 43.58 -21.72 -17.15
CA LYS A 373 43.51 -20.35 -17.69
C LYS A 373 42.24 -19.67 -17.18
N GLN A 374 42.25 -18.34 -17.06
CA GLN A 374 41.04 -17.55 -16.75
C GLN A 374 39.91 -17.87 -17.74
N ALA A 375 38.69 -18.08 -17.23
CA ALA A 375 37.54 -18.50 -18.04
C ALA A 375 36.95 -17.36 -18.89
N SER A 376 37.06 -16.10 -18.44
CA SER A 376 36.63 -14.94 -19.21
C SER A 376 37.44 -14.83 -20.51
N GLY A 377 36.74 -14.84 -21.65
CA GLY A 377 37.36 -14.89 -22.99
C GLY A 377 38.00 -16.24 -23.36
N TYR A 378 37.76 -17.32 -22.60
CA TYR A 378 38.25 -18.65 -22.95
C TYR A 378 37.48 -19.21 -24.14
N VAL A 379 38.20 -19.58 -25.20
CA VAL A 379 37.64 -20.23 -26.41
C VAL A 379 37.93 -21.73 -26.40
N PHE A 380 36.91 -22.56 -26.59
CA PHE A 380 37.04 -24.02 -26.58
C PHE A 380 37.70 -24.54 -27.87
N ASP A 381 38.88 -25.17 -27.73
CA ASP A 381 39.69 -25.70 -28.84
C ASP A 381 39.56 -27.22 -29.07
N LYS A 382 38.83 -27.93 -28.20
CA LYS A 382 38.68 -29.39 -28.19
C LYS A 382 37.29 -29.78 -27.70
N ALA A 383 36.75 -30.86 -28.26
CA ALA A 383 35.52 -31.50 -27.80
C ALA A 383 35.74 -32.41 -26.57
N GLY A 384 34.63 -32.76 -25.91
CA GLY A 384 34.57 -33.50 -24.65
C GLY A 384 34.07 -32.63 -23.50
N THR A 385 34.03 -33.22 -22.30
CA THR A 385 33.64 -32.52 -21.07
C THR A 385 34.80 -31.65 -20.57
N GLY A 386 34.58 -30.34 -20.56
CA GLY A 386 35.45 -29.37 -19.90
C GLY A 386 35.05 -29.20 -18.42
N LYS A 387 36.02 -28.87 -17.58
CA LYS A 387 35.80 -28.48 -16.17
C LYS A 387 36.09 -26.99 -16.00
N VAL A 388 35.20 -26.32 -15.28
CA VAL A 388 35.35 -24.94 -14.81
C VAL A 388 35.60 -24.99 -13.31
N GLU A 389 36.81 -24.66 -12.88
CA GLU A 389 37.17 -24.53 -11.46
C GLU A 389 36.71 -23.16 -10.95
N VAL A 390 36.01 -23.14 -9.82
CA VAL A 390 35.55 -21.94 -9.11
C VAL A 390 36.35 -21.84 -7.82
N ILE A 391 37.27 -20.88 -7.75
CA ILE A 391 38.25 -20.76 -6.66
C ILE A 391 37.95 -19.51 -5.84
N SER A 392 37.91 -19.59 -4.51
CA SER A 392 37.76 -18.40 -3.67
C SER A 392 38.98 -17.47 -3.79
N ASN A 393 38.75 -16.17 -3.98
CA ASN A 393 39.84 -15.18 -3.94
C ASN A 393 40.27 -14.85 -2.50
N GLU A 394 39.48 -15.25 -1.50
CA GLU A 394 39.75 -15.02 -0.07
C GLU A 394 40.57 -16.16 0.55
N GLU A 395 40.30 -17.41 0.17
CA GLU A 395 41.13 -18.58 0.51
C GLU A 395 41.29 -19.51 -0.73
N PRO A 396 42.35 -19.34 -1.54
CA PRO A 396 42.52 -20.07 -2.81
C PRO A 396 42.70 -21.60 -2.70
N SER A 397 42.80 -22.17 -1.50
CA SER A 397 42.69 -23.63 -1.31
C SER A 397 41.24 -24.13 -1.27
N VAL A 398 40.27 -23.26 -0.97
CA VAL A 398 38.83 -23.55 -1.05
C VAL A 398 38.34 -23.30 -2.48
N LYS A 399 37.90 -24.37 -3.14
CA LYS A 399 37.42 -24.35 -4.52
C LYS A 399 36.41 -25.46 -4.78
N THR A 400 35.57 -25.25 -5.78
CA THR A 400 34.67 -26.25 -6.35
C THR A 400 34.82 -26.30 -7.88
N GLU A 401 34.10 -27.19 -8.54
CA GLU A 401 34.11 -27.29 -10.00
C GLU A 401 32.75 -27.69 -10.56
N PHE A 402 32.45 -27.23 -11.78
CA PHE A 402 31.32 -27.71 -12.57
C PHE A 402 31.76 -28.10 -13.98
N GLU A 403 30.93 -28.89 -14.66
CA GLU A 403 31.23 -29.44 -15.98
C GLU A 403 30.45 -28.72 -17.09
N VAL A 404 31.10 -28.55 -18.24
CA VAL A 404 30.54 -27.98 -19.47
C VAL A 404 30.83 -28.93 -20.63
N ASN A 405 29.88 -29.11 -21.55
CA ASN A 405 30.04 -30.03 -22.67
C ASN A 405 30.50 -29.28 -23.92
N VAL A 406 31.51 -29.81 -24.63
CA VAL A 406 31.93 -29.29 -25.94
C VAL A 406 31.72 -30.37 -27.01
N SER A 407 30.83 -30.11 -27.98
CA SER A 407 30.58 -31.00 -29.12
C SER A 407 31.69 -30.88 -30.19
N ASP A 408 32.03 -32.00 -30.85
CA ASP A 408 32.89 -32.03 -32.03
C ASP A 408 32.12 -31.78 -33.34
N ALA A 409 30.79 -31.61 -33.27
CA ALA A 409 29.96 -31.33 -34.42
C ALA A 409 30.40 -30.04 -35.13
N SER A 410 30.62 -30.16 -36.44
CA SER A 410 30.99 -29.04 -37.30
C SER A 410 29.76 -28.22 -37.68
N ILE A 411 29.90 -26.90 -37.73
CA ILE A 411 28.85 -26.04 -38.24
C ILE A 411 28.67 -26.26 -39.76
N GLU A 412 27.45 -26.51 -40.19
CA GLU A 412 27.11 -26.77 -41.60
C GLU A 412 26.71 -25.47 -42.32
N LYS A 413 25.84 -24.67 -41.71
CA LYS A 413 25.37 -23.38 -42.20
C LYS A 413 24.99 -22.45 -41.04
N ILE A 414 24.83 -21.17 -41.34
CA ILE A 414 23.91 -20.31 -40.60
C ILE A 414 22.67 -20.03 -41.45
N GLU A 415 21.58 -19.66 -40.79
CA GLU A 415 20.26 -19.47 -41.36
C GLU A 415 19.66 -18.18 -40.77
N ILE A 416 19.32 -17.23 -41.65
CA ILE A 416 18.38 -16.16 -41.32
C ILE A 416 17.01 -16.81 -41.28
N ALA A 417 16.42 -16.93 -40.10
CA ALA A 417 15.08 -17.49 -39.91
C ALA A 417 13.99 -16.41 -39.94
N ARG A 418 14.35 -15.17 -39.62
CA ARG A 418 13.55 -13.95 -39.79
C ARG A 418 14.49 -12.81 -40.21
N GLU A 419 14.16 -12.11 -41.28
CA GLU A 419 14.84 -10.87 -41.71
C GLU A 419 14.49 -9.71 -40.75
N PRO A 420 15.32 -8.67 -40.62
CA PRO A 420 14.97 -7.51 -39.81
C PRO A 420 13.80 -6.74 -40.42
N GLU A 421 13.04 -6.01 -39.61
CA GLU A 421 11.88 -5.24 -40.08
C GLU A 421 12.27 -4.13 -41.06
N LYS A 422 13.45 -3.53 -40.85
CA LYS A 422 14.01 -2.52 -41.76
C LYS A 422 14.93 -3.18 -42.78
N THR A 423 14.42 -3.42 -44.00
CA THR A 423 15.22 -3.83 -45.17
C THR A 423 15.45 -2.69 -46.18
N VAL A 424 14.93 -1.49 -45.89
CA VAL A 424 15.06 -0.29 -46.73
C VAL A 424 15.62 0.86 -45.92
N TYR A 425 16.66 1.50 -46.44
CA TYR A 425 17.43 2.56 -45.79
C TYR A 425 17.58 3.77 -46.71
N PHE A 426 17.80 4.94 -46.12
CA PHE A 426 18.08 6.19 -46.82
C PHE A 426 19.55 6.59 -46.72
N ILE A 427 19.98 7.54 -47.56
CA ILE A 427 21.36 8.03 -47.50
C ILE A 427 21.62 8.74 -46.16
N GLY A 428 22.57 8.21 -45.40
CA GLY A 428 22.92 8.66 -44.06
C GLY A 428 22.25 7.88 -42.93
N ASP A 429 21.35 6.93 -43.21
CA ASP A 429 20.80 6.02 -42.20
C ASP A 429 21.91 5.15 -41.57
N GLU A 430 21.70 4.79 -40.30
CA GLU A 430 22.45 3.72 -39.63
C GLU A 430 21.77 2.35 -39.83
N LEU A 431 22.55 1.28 -39.61
CA LEU A 431 22.09 -0.10 -39.74
C LEU A 431 21.26 -0.52 -38.52
N ASP A 432 19.98 -0.76 -38.75
CA ASP A 432 19.04 -1.34 -37.78
C ASP A 432 18.83 -2.83 -38.09
N LEU A 433 18.79 -3.67 -37.06
CA LEU A 433 18.64 -5.12 -37.13
C LEU A 433 17.53 -5.64 -36.20
N GLY A 434 16.59 -4.79 -35.77
CA GLY A 434 15.36 -5.22 -35.07
C GLY A 434 14.61 -6.29 -35.88
N GLY A 435 14.21 -7.38 -35.22
CA GLY A 435 13.53 -8.53 -35.81
C GLY A 435 14.44 -9.63 -36.38
N LEU A 436 15.76 -9.42 -36.48
CA LEU A 436 16.68 -10.39 -37.08
C LEU A 436 16.86 -11.63 -36.18
N ILE A 437 16.37 -12.80 -36.62
CA ILE A 437 16.63 -14.08 -35.95
C ILE A 437 17.61 -14.92 -36.78
N VAL A 438 18.78 -15.22 -36.22
CA VAL A 438 19.83 -16.06 -36.82
C VAL A 438 19.97 -17.38 -36.04
N TYR A 439 20.14 -18.47 -36.77
CA TYR A 439 20.44 -19.80 -36.21
C TYR A 439 21.70 -20.41 -36.82
N ALA A 440 22.51 -21.07 -35.99
CA ALA A 440 23.54 -22.01 -36.44
C ALA A 440 22.98 -23.44 -36.53
N HIS A 441 23.37 -24.17 -37.58
CA HIS A 441 23.02 -25.58 -37.79
C HIS A 441 24.29 -26.42 -37.78
N TYR A 442 24.30 -27.51 -37.02
CA TYR A 442 25.48 -28.36 -36.79
C TYR A 442 25.27 -29.79 -37.32
N SER A 443 26.37 -30.48 -37.62
CA SER A 443 26.38 -31.80 -38.26
C SER A 443 25.88 -32.97 -37.39
N ASP A 444 25.55 -32.72 -36.12
CA ASP A 444 24.82 -33.63 -35.24
C ASP A 444 23.28 -33.50 -35.39
N GLY A 445 22.82 -32.55 -36.21
CA GLY A 445 21.41 -32.23 -36.43
C GLY A 445 20.86 -31.18 -35.47
N THR A 446 21.68 -30.63 -34.56
CA THR A 446 21.25 -29.54 -33.67
C THR A 446 21.11 -28.20 -34.40
N LYS A 447 20.20 -27.38 -33.90
CA LYS A 447 19.93 -26.01 -34.33
C LYS A 447 19.96 -25.10 -33.10
N VAL A 448 20.79 -24.06 -33.13
CA VAL A 448 21.08 -23.18 -31.99
C VAL A 448 20.76 -21.73 -32.38
N ARG A 449 19.90 -21.05 -31.62
CA ARG A 449 19.64 -19.61 -31.79
C ARG A 449 20.89 -18.84 -31.37
N LEU A 450 21.35 -17.91 -32.20
CA LEU A 450 22.54 -17.11 -31.88
C LEU A 450 22.15 -15.80 -31.20
N ASP A 451 22.87 -15.44 -30.14
CA ASP A 451 22.77 -14.12 -29.52
C ASP A 451 23.35 -13.03 -30.45
N LYS A 452 22.90 -11.78 -30.31
CA LYS A 452 23.35 -10.63 -31.14
C LYS A 452 24.85 -10.32 -31.05
N ASN A 453 25.57 -10.91 -30.08
CA ASN A 453 27.02 -10.82 -29.91
C ASN A 453 27.80 -12.06 -30.39
N GLU A 454 27.12 -13.17 -30.74
CA GLU A 454 27.76 -14.40 -31.23
C GLU A 454 28.04 -14.38 -32.75
N TYR A 455 27.40 -13.48 -33.50
CA TYR A 455 27.66 -13.24 -34.92
C TYR A 455 28.15 -11.81 -35.18
N THR A 456 28.87 -11.62 -36.28
CA THR A 456 29.25 -10.29 -36.78
C THR A 456 28.48 -9.96 -38.05
N VAL A 457 28.30 -8.67 -38.32
CA VAL A 457 27.57 -8.16 -39.47
C VAL A 457 28.44 -7.14 -40.20
N SER A 458 28.51 -7.22 -41.53
CA SER A 458 29.25 -6.24 -42.33
C SER A 458 28.57 -4.88 -42.33
N ASN A 459 29.33 -3.79 -42.20
CA ASN A 459 28.82 -2.42 -42.31
C ASN A 459 27.99 -2.22 -43.58
N LEU A 460 26.82 -1.60 -43.43
CA LEU A 460 26.03 -1.09 -44.55
C LEU A 460 26.60 0.26 -45.02
N ASP A 461 27.00 0.34 -46.30
CA ASP A 461 27.34 1.62 -46.92
C ASP A 461 26.05 2.34 -47.36
N THR A 462 25.54 3.23 -46.50
CA THR A 462 24.43 4.13 -46.83
C THR A 462 24.87 5.41 -47.56
N SER A 463 26.15 5.59 -47.93
CA SER A 463 26.60 6.82 -48.60
C SER A 463 26.22 6.91 -50.09
N ILE A 464 25.81 5.79 -50.70
CA ILE A 464 25.43 5.68 -52.11
C ILE A 464 24.22 4.76 -52.25
N ALA A 465 23.19 5.17 -52.99
CA ALA A 465 22.00 4.37 -53.26
C ALA A 465 22.28 3.12 -54.12
N GLY A 466 21.46 2.09 -53.95
CA GLY A 466 21.50 0.81 -54.65
C GLY A 466 21.09 -0.38 -53.75
N GLU A 467 20.91 -1.54 -54.35
CA GLU A 467 20.88 -2.83 -53.64
C GLU A 467 22.24 -3.08 -52.99
N LYS A 468 22.25 -3.60 -51.75
CA LYS A 468 23.45 -3.90 -50.96
C LYS A 468 23.31 -5.28 -50.33
N GLU A 469 24.38 -6.07 -50.38
CA GLU A 469 24.48 -7.33 -49.62
C GLU A 469 25.10 -7.05 -48.24
N ILE A 470 24.37 -7.38 -47.18
CA ILE A 470 24.90 -7.45 -45.81
C ILE A 470 25.31 -8.90 -45.54
N THR A 471 26.58 -9.11 -45.19
CA THR A 471 27.09 -10.43 -44.78
C THR A 471 26.99 -10.58 -43.27
N ILE A 472 26.13 -11.49 -42.82
CA ILE A 472 26.11 -12.00 -41.45
C ILE A 472 27.13 -13.14 -41.37
N THR A 473 27.97 -13.18 -40.34
CA THR A 473 29.06 -14.17 -40.19
C THR A 473 29.07 -14.77 -38.78
N HIS A 474 29.13 -16.09 -38.68
CA HIS A 474 29.42 -16.79 -37.42
C HIS A 474 30.45 -17.90 -37.68
N LYS A 475 31.55 -17.87 -36.90
CA LYS A 475 32.74 -18.71 -37.05
C LYS A 475 33.35 -18.67 -38.46
N VAL A 476 32.94 -19.59 -39.34
CA VAL A 476 33.41 -19.74 -40.73
C VAL A 476 32.26 -19.85 -41.74
N LYS A 477 31.04 -19.52 -41.32
CA LYS A 477 29.83 -19.57 -42.16
C LYS A 477 29.22 -18.18 -42.27
N THR A 478 28.67 -17.91 -43.44
CA THR A 478 28.01 -16.66 -43.76
C THR A 478 26.58 -16.90 -44.23
N ALA A 479 25.74 -15.89 -44.02
CA ALA A 479 24.46 -15.70 -44.67
C ALA A 479 24.45 -14.29 -45.29
N LEU A 480 23.71 -14.12 -46.37
CA LEU A 480 23.53 -12.85 -47.04
C LEU A 480 22.12 -12.34 -46.76
N LEU A 481 22.02 -11.07 -46.40
CA LEU A 481 20.79 -10.30 -46.28
C LEU A 481 20.83 -9.20 -47.35
N GLU A 482 19.87 -9.19 -48.26
CA GLU A 482 19.74 -8.14 -49.28
C GLU A 482 18.97 -6.95 -48.71
N VAL A 483 19.50 -5.73 -48.83
CA VAL A 483 18.83 -4.50 -48.40
C VAL A 483 18.90 -3.42 -49.48
N LEU A 484 17.94 -2.49 -49.48
CA LEU A 484 17.87 -1.41 -50.46
C LEU A 484 18.23 -0.06 -49.81
N VAL A 485 19.32 0.56 -50.24
CA VAL A 485 19.63 1.96 -49.92
C VAL A 485 19.07 2.85 -51.03
N LYS A 486 18.36 3.93 -50.69
CA LYS A 486 17.88 4.94 -51.65
C LYS A 486 18.20 6.38 -51.23
N GLU A 487 18.33 7.26 -52.21
CA GLU A 487 18.19 8.70 -51.97
C GLU A 487 16.76 8.99 -51.50
N ARG A 488 16.60 9.80 -50.44
CA ARG A 488 15.25 10.25 -50.03
C ARG A 488 14.65 11.07 -51.18
N SER A 489 13.52 10.61 -51.69
CA SER A 489 12.82 11.20 -52.82
C SER A 489 11.73 12.15 -52.33
N LEU A 490 11.57 13.28 -53.03
CA LEU A 490 10.62 14.33 -52.68
C LEU A 490 9.20 13.87 -53.06
N THR A 491 8.34 13.59 -52.08
CA THR A 491 6.98 13.09 -52.33
C THR A 491 5.97 14.20 -52.56
N GLY A 492 6.18 15.38 -51.98
CA GLY A 492 5.30 16.53 -52.18
C GLY A 492 5.51 17.65 -51.17
N LEU A 493 4.42 18.37 -50.89
CA LEU A 493 4.30 19.34 -49.80
C LEU A 493 3.23 18.87 -48.82
N GLU A 494 3.30 19.33 -47.57
CA GLU A 494 2.32 19.12 -46.51
C GLU A 494 2.20 20.37 -45.65
N ILE A 495 1.04 20.58 -45.04
CA ILE A 495 0.84 21.62 -44.03
C ILE A 495 1.40 21.09 -42.70
N SER A 496 2.59 21.53 -42.32
CA SER A 496 3.26 21.11 -41.08
C SER A 496 2.76 21.88 -39.85
N ARG A 497 2.12 23.04 -40.03
CA ARG A 497 1.37 23.76 -38.99
C ARG A 497 0.14 24.43 -39.57
N TYR A 498 -1.02 24.21 -38.96
CA TYR A 498 -2.29 24.75 -39.44
C TYR A 498 -2.53 26.15 -38.84
N PRO A 499 -3.00 27.13 -39.65
CA PRO A 499 -3.46 28.43 -39.18
C PRO A 499 -4.87 28.31 -38.56
N LYS A 500 -5.51 29.43 -38.23
CA LYS A 500 -6.95 29.45 -37.93
C LYS A 500 -7.73 28.80 -39.09
N THR A 501 -8.43 27.69 -38.81
CA THR A 501 -9.14 26.86 -39.80
C THR A 501 -10.62 27.21 -39.91
N THR A 502 -11.19 27.80 -38.87
CA THR A 502 -12.63 27.94 -38.67
C THR A 502 -12.95 29.40 -38.44
N TYR A 503 -13.87 29.93 -39.24
CA TYR A 503 -14.23 31.34 -39.31
C TYR A 503 -15.74 31.52 -39.18
N TYR A 504 -16.16 32.70 -38.73
CA TYR A 504 -17.57 33.10 -38.74
C TYR A 504 -17.93 33.95 -39.96
N VAL A 505 -19.21 33.97 -40.33
CA VAL A 505 -19.72 34.79 -41.45
C VAL A 505 -19.28 36.26 -41.29
N GLY A 506 -18.59 36.78 -42.30
CA GLY A 506 -18.00 38.12 -42.34
C GLY A 506 -16.54 38.23 -41.88
N GLU A 507 -15.93 37.20 -41.31
CA GLU A 507 -14.49 37.20 -41.00
C GLU A 507 -13.62 37.09 -42.25
N ASN A 508 -12.43 37.71 -42.22
CA ASN A 508 -11.43 37.53 -43.28
C ASN A 508 -10.52 36.33 -42.98
N PHE A 509 -10.14 35.59 -44.02
CA PHE A 509 -9.09 34.57 -43.93
C PHE A 509 -7.76 35.19 -43.45
N SER A 510 -7.01 34.42 -42.66
CA SER A 510 -5.64 34.74 -42.24
C SER A 510 -4.77 33.49 -42.31
N ALA A 511 -3.62 33.62 -42.99
CA ALA A 511 -2.59 32.59 -43.05
C ALA A 511 -1.59 32.65 -41.88
N GLU A 512 -1.87 33.45 -40.84
CA GLU A 512 -1.03 33.54 -39.66
C GLU A 512 -0.96 32.18 -38.93
N GLY A 513 0.26 31.71 -38.64
CA GLY A 513 0.51 30.36 -38.10
C GLY A 513 0.57 29.24 -39.13
N LEU A 514 0.34 29.50 -40.43
CA LEU A 514 0.53 28.48 -41.48
C LEU A 514 2.02 28.21 -41.70
N GLU A 515 2.42 26.95 -41.53
CA GLU A 515 3.73 26.46 -41.95
C GLU A 515 3.54 25.30 -42.92
N VAL A 516 4.29 25.35 -44.03
CA VAL A 516 4.27 24.34 -45.09
C VAL A 516 5.66 23.72 -45.15
N SER A 517 5.72 22.40 -45.28
CA SER A 517 6.97 21.65 -45.43
C SER A 517 6.98 20.86 -46.73
N LYS A 518 8.16 20.65 -47.29
CA LYS A 518 8.37 19.51 -48.20
C LYS A 518 8.31 18.23 -47.39
N VAL A 519 7.70 17.20 -47.96
CA VAL A 519 7.77 15.83 -47.42
C VAL A 519 8.64 14.97 -48.32
N TYR A 520 9.46 14.13 -47.70
CA TYR A 520 10.26 13.12 -48.37
C TYR A 520 9.74 11.72 -48.05
N ASP A 521 10.08 10.73 -48.87
CA ASP A 521 9.63 9.32 -48.73
C ASP A 521 10.26 8.57 -47.55
N ASN A 522 11.11 9.22 -46.75
CA ASN A 522 11.56 8.76 -45.43
C ASN A 522 10.78 9.40 -44.26
N GLY A 523 9.83 10.30 -44.54
CA GLY A 523 9.06 11.04 -43.52
C GLY A 523 9.68 12.37 -43.08
N ASP A 524 10.88 12.74 -43.58
CA ASP A 524 11.49 14.03 -43.28
C ASP A 524 10.62 15.20 -43.74
N ARG A 525 10.69 16.29 -42.97
CA ARG A 525 10.01 17.55 -43.24
C ARG A 525 10.99 18.71 -43.29
N GLU A 526 11.02 19.42 -44.41
CA GLU A 526 11.81 20.65 -44.58
C GLU A 526 10.88 21.85 -44.76
N ALA A 527 10.95 22.84 -43.86
CA ALA A 527 10.18 24.06 -43.96
C ALA A 527 10.37 24.77 -45.32
N PHE A 528 9.26 25.14 -45.95
CA PHE A 528 9.22 25.62 -47.32
C PHE A 528 8.38 26.89 -47.44
N THR A 529 8.99 27.99 -47.88
CA THR A 529 8.40 29.34 -47.86
C THR A 529 8.04 29.89 -49.24
N ASN A 530 8.34 29.18 -50.33
CA ASN A 530 8.15 29.64 -51.70
C ASN A 530 6.87 29.06 -52.34
N TYR A 531 5.74 29.31 -51.69
CA TYR A 531 4.40 28.91 -52.13
C TYR A 531 3.46 30.11 -52.27
N ILE A 532 2.34 29.92 -52.96
CA ILE A 532 1.25 30.88 -53.10
C ILE A 532 -0.04 30.20 -52.60
N ILE A 533 -0.82 30.90 -51.77
CA ILE A 533 -2.15 30.43 -51.35
C ILE A 533 -3.18 31.04 -52.30
N ASP A 534 -3.92 30.22 -53.04
CA ASP A 534 -5.11 30.69 -53.76
C ASP A 534 -6.30 30.76 -52.79
N THR A 535 -6.67 31.98 -52.41
CA THR A 535 -7.83 32.28 -51.56
C THR A 535 -9.07 32.68 -52.36
N SER A 536 -9.07 32.58 -53.70
CA SER A 536 -10.20 33.01 -54.53
C SER A 536 -11.47 32.17 -54.36
N ALA A 537 -11.32 30.96 -53.79
CA ALA A 537 -12.42 30.09 -53.40
C ALA A 537 -13.03 30.43 -52.01
N PHE A 538 -12.43 31.31 -51.21
CA PHE A 538 -12.92 31.65 -49.88
C PHE A 538 -14.07 32.66 -49.94
N ASP A 539 -15.29 32.22 -49.64
CA ASP A 539 -16.45 33.10 -49.44
C ASP A 539 -16.81 33.19 -47.94
N SER A 540 -16.46 34.31 -47.31
CA SER A 540 -16.84 34.59 -45.92
C SER A 540 -18.30 35.00 -45.74
N SER A 541 -19.07 35.18 -46.82
CA SER A 541 -20.50 35.53 -46.74
C SER A 541 -21.45 34.33 -46.68
N THR A 542 -20.95 33.11 -46.94
CA THR A 542 -21.75 31.88 -46.97
C THR A 542 -21.13 30.80 -46.07
N PRO A 543 -21.89 30.17 -45.15
CA PRO A 543 -21.41 29.00 -44.41
C PRO A 543 -21.06 27.82 -45.32
N GLY A 544 -19.91 27.18 -45.10
CA GLY A 544 -19.41 26.12 -45.96
C GLY A 544 -18.01 25.63 -45.58
N VAL A 545 -17.49 24.66 -46.34
CA VAL A 545 -16.07 24.27 -46.30
C VAL A 545 -15.44 24.68 -47.62
N TYR A 546 -14.35 25.43 -47.54
CA TYR A 546 -13.62 25.98 -48.67
C TYR A 546 -12.23 25.39 -48.77
N ASP A 547 -11.84 25.06 -50.00
CA ASP A 547 -10.58 24.40 -50.33
C ASP A 547 -9.61 25.47 -50.87
N LEU A 548 -8.66 25.90 -50.03
CA LEU A 548 -7.66 26.92 -50.38
C LEU A 548 -6.40 26.22 -50.90
N MET A 549 -6.01 26.54 -52.15
CA MET A 549 -4.97 25.76 -52.84
C MET A 549 -3.59 26.39 -52.65
N ILE A 550 -2.77 25.74 -51.82
CA ILE A 550 -1.36 26.05 -51.63
C ILE A 550 -0.58 25.47 -52.82
N SER A 551 -0.12 26.34 -53.71
CA SER A 551 0.53 26.00 -54.98
C SER A 551 2.00 26.43 -54.99
N ALA A 552 2.87 25.58 -55.51
CA ALA A 552 4.29 25.89 -55.70
C ALA A 552 4.80 25.33 -57.04
N GLY A 553 5.73 26.04 -57.68
CA GLY A 553 6.24 25.65 -59.00
C GLY A 553 7.01 24.32 -58.93
N GLY A 554 6.47 23.27 -59.57
CA GLY A 554 7.07 21.92 -59.59
C GLY A 554 6.49 20.94 -58.58
N PHE A 555 5.42 21.31 -57.87
CA PHE A 555 4.71 20.46 -56.90
C PHE A 555 3.23 20.32 -57.27
N GLU A 556 2.61 19.20 -56.91
CA GLU A 556 1.15 19.11 -56.88
C GLU A 556 0.59 20.02 -55.75
N PRO A 557 -0.49 20.79 -55.99
CA PRO A 557 -1.04 21.69 -54.98
C PRO A 557 -1.61 20.98 -53.75
N VAL A 558 -1.39 21.55 -52.56
CA VAL A 558 -1.94 21.07 -51.28
C VAL A 558 -3.19 21.87 -50.92
N THR A 559 -4.22 21.20 -50.42
CA THR A 559 -5.46 21.86 -49.99
C THR A 559 -5.44 22.18 -48.49
N LEU A 560 -5.37 23.46 -48.13
CA LEU A 560 -5.78 23.92 -46.81
C LEU A 560 -7.31 24.04 -46.82
N LYS A 561 -8.00 23.17 -46.07
CA LYS A 561 -9.45 23.26 -45.89
C LYS A 561 -9.75 24.25 -44.76
N VAL A 562 -10.74 25.11 -44.97
CA VAL A 562 -11.25 26.02 -43.92
C VAL A 562 -12.78 25.94 -43.85
N THR A 563 -13.36 26.07 -42.66
CA THR A 563 -14.82 26.11 -42.48
C THR A 563 -15.27 27.55 -42.19
N VAL A 564 -16.27 28.06 -42.90
CA VAL A 564 -17.06 29.23 -42.47
C VAL A 564 -18.35 28.73 -41.83
N ARG A 565 -18.70 29.23 -40.66
CA ARG A 565 -19.90 28.89 -39.88
C ARG A 565 -20.72 30.15 -39.58
N GLU A 566 -22.02 29.98 -39.33
CA GLU A 566 -22.79 31.05 -38.68
C GLU A 566 -22.25 31.32 -37.26
N PRO A 567 -22.30 32.56 -36.75
CA PRO A 567 -22.03 32.85 -35.35
C PRO A 567 -22.96 32.05 -34.42
N VAL A 568 -22.38 31.38 -33.42
CA VAL A 568 -23.13 30.62 -32.39
C VAL A 568 -22.94 31.29 -31.04
N GLU A 569 -24.04 31.69 -30.40
CA GLU A 569 -24.05 32.06 -28.98
C GLU A 569 -24.25 30.78 -28.15
N TYR A 570 -23.27 30.45 -27.30
CA TYR A 570 -23.29 29.26 -26.47
C TYR A 570 -24.03 29.53 -25.15
N GLU A 571 -25.18 28.87 -24.96
CA GLU A 571 -25.98 28.96 -23.74
C GLU A 571 -25.25 28.25 -22.59
N TRP A 572 -24.94 28.98 -21.52
CA TRP A 572 -24.35 28.43 -20.30
C TRP A 572 -25.42 28.05 -19.28
N LYS A 573 -25.27 26.87 -18.69
CA LYS A 573 -26.28 26.17 -17.86
C LYS A 573 -25.67 25.70 -16.55
N VAL A 574 -26.47 25.68 -15.50
CA VAL A 574 -26.10 25.11 -14.19
C VAL A 574 -26.76 23.75 -14.02
N THR A 575 -26.03 22.76 -13.52
CA THR A 575 -26.61 21.54 -12.96
C THR A 575 -25.87 21.03 -11.72
N ARG A 576 -26.52 20.12 -11.00
CA ARG A 576 -25.94 19.26 -9.95
C ARG A 576 -26.53 17.87 -10.13
N PHE A 577 -25.72 16.82 -10.11
CA PHE A 577 -26.17 15.44 -10.23
C PHE A 577 -25.09 14.47 -9.74
N GLY A 578 -25.46 13.21 -9.56
CA GLY A 578 -24.58 12.11 -9.19
C GLY A 578 -24.39 11.98 -7.67
N GLN A 579 -23.69 10.93 -7.26
CA GLN A 579 -23.75 10.44 -5.88
C GLN A 579 -23.21 11.45 -4.87
N SER A 580 -23.86 11.52 -3.70
CA SER A 580 -23.55 12.44 -2.60
C SER A 580 -23.83 13.92 -2.89
N THR A 581 -24.45 14.29 -4.01
CA THR A 581 -24.86 15.69 -4.24
C THR A 581 -26.16 16.06 -3.50
N SER A 582 -26.27 17.32 -3.08
CA SER A 582 -27.51 17.89 -2.53
C SER A 582 -27.62 19.39 -2.79
N GLU A 583 -28.84 19.94 -2.79
CA GLU A 583 -29.06 21.40 -2.90
C GLU A 583 -28.38 22.21 -1.79
N SER A 584 -28.27 21.64 -0.59
CA SER A 584 -27.61 22.27 0.55
C SER A 584 -26.07 22.24 0.50
N LYS A 585 -25.47 21.53 -0.47
CA LYS A 585 -24.01 21.36 -0.59
C LYS A 585 -23.45 21.67 -1.98
N ASN A 586 -24.26 21.59 -3.02
CA ASN A 586 -23.86 21.67 -4.43
C ASN A 586 -24.70 22.74 -5.14
N PHE A 587 -24.11 23.92 -5.37
CA PHE A 587 -24.78 25.07 -5.97
C PHE A 587 -23.79 26.00 -6.69
N VAL A 588 -24.32 26.85 -7.57
CA VAL A 588 -23.57 27.86 -8.32
C VAL A 588 -24.12 29.23 -8.00
N ASN A 589 -23.25 30.19 -7.68
CA ASN A 589 -23.58 31.58 -7.46
C ASN A 589 -22.93 32.46 -8.55
N PHE A 590 -23.45 33.68 -8.71
CA PHE A 590 -22.89 34.70 -9.60
C PHE A 590 -22.60 35.96 -8.77
N PRO A 591 -21.37 36.10 -8.21
CA PRO A 591 -21.02 37.27 -7.39
C PRO A 591 -21.09 38.61 -8.13
N ASP A 592 -20.84 38.61 -9.45
CA ASP A 592 -20.89 39.78 -10.34
C ASP A 592 -21.18 39.36 -11.80
N ASP A 593 -21.03 40.28 -12.77
CA ASP A 593 -21.31 40.05 -14.20
C ASP A 593 -20.23 39.23 -14.95
N ARG A 594 -19.13 38.87 -14.28
CA ARG A 594 -17.90 38.30 -14.90
C ARG A 594 -17.34 37.09 -14.15
N THR A 595 -17.87 36.81 -12.98
CA THR A 595 -17.41 35.78 -12.06
C THR A 595 -18.53 34.79 -11.77
N VAL A 596 -18.24 33.50 -11.89
CA VAL A 596 -19.12 32.42 -11.44
C VAL A 596 -18.45 31.66 -10.29
N GLU A 597 -19.15 31.52 -9.17
CA GLU A 597 -18.69 30.75 -8.00
C GLU A 597 -19.34 29.36 -8.05
N ILE A 598 -18.53 28.31 -7.97
CA ILE A 598 -18.97 26.91 -8.08
C ILE A 598 -18.61 26.19 -6.79
N VAL A 599 -19.63 25.67 -6.10
CA VAL A 599 -19.53 25.21 -4.72
C VAL A 599 -19.88 23.74 -4.61
N ALA A 600 -19.03 22.98 -3.92
CA ALA A 600 -19.25 21.61 -3.49
C ALA A 600 -18.70 21.45 -2.05
N LEU A 601 -19.56 21.59 -1.04
CA LEU A 601 -19.16 21.56 0.38
C LEU A 601 -18.70 20.15 0.83
N GLU A 602 -18.28 19.99 2.09
CA GLU A 602 -17.80 18.69 2.59
C GLU A 602 -18.86 17.59 2.42
N GLY A 603 -18.48 16.49 1.75
CA GLY A 603 -19.38 15.41 1.39
C GLY A 603 -20.53 15.84 0.48
N GLY A 604 -20.32 16.86 -0.37
CA GLY A 604 -21.21 17.28 -1.46
C GLY A 604 -20.62 16.86 -2.81
N GLY A 605 -21.08 15.73 -3.33
CA GLY A 605 -20.49 15.10 -4.52
C GLY A 605 -19.20 14.32 -4.24
N LYS A 606 -18.52 13.90 -5.32
CA LYS A 606 -17.21 13.22 -5.39
C LYS A 606 -16.78 13.02 -6.86
N ILE A 607 -15.48 12.90 -7.13
CA ILE A 607 -14.99 12.19 -8.33
C ILE A 607 -14.47 10.83 -7.87
N ALA A 608 -15.06 9.75 -8.37
CA ALA A 608 -14.61 8.37 -8.12
C ALA A 608 -13.96 7.76 -9.37
N THR A 609 -13.43 6.55 -9.21
CA THR A 609 -12.80 5.75 -10.30
C THR A 609 -13.73 5.60 -11.51
N ASP A 610 -15.01 5.43 -11.23
CA ASP A 610 -16.06 4.91 -12.13
C ASP A 610 -17.15 5.95 -12.38
N HIS A 611 -17.54 6.70 -11.36
CA HIS A 611 -18.70 7.59 -11.37
C HIS A 611 -18.43 8.93 -10.68
N ASP A 612 -19.39 9.85 -10.78
CA ASP A 612 -19.31 11.21 -10.27
C ASP A 612 -20.46 11.56 -9.32
N GLY A 613 -20.26 12.63 -8.57
CA GLY A 613 -21.28 13.57 -8.16
C GLY A 613 -20.69 14.99 -8.18
N ILE A 614 -21.26 15.90 -8.97
CA ILE A 614 -20.66 17.22 -9.21
C ILE A 614 -21.67 18.37 -9.16
N THR A 615 -21.16 19.55 -8.83
CA THR A 615 -21.72 20.83 -9.27
C THR A 615 -21.07 21.19 -10.61
N PHE A 616 -21.86 21.58 -11.63
CA PHE A 616 -21.34 21.82 -12.99
C PHE A 616 -21.99 23.05 -13.64
N TYR A 617 -21.15 23.95 -14.19
CA TYR A 617 -21.56 25.11 -14.99
C TYR A 617 -20.96 24.99 -16.39
N TYR A 618 -21.81 24.76 -17.41
CA TYR A 618 -21.40 24.17 -18.68
C TYR A 618 -22.15 24.72 -19.89
N THR A 619 -21.64 24.44 -21.08
CA THR A 619 -22.36 24.58 -22.35
C THR A 619 -22.23 23.31 -23.21
N GLU A 620 -22.93 23.26 -24.34
CA GLU A 620 -23.09 22.08 -25.20
C GLU A 620 -22.48 22.33 -26.60
N ILE A 621 -21.69 21.37 -27.10
CA ILE A 621 -21.13 21.34 -28.46
C ILE A 621 -21.34 19.96 -29.11
N ASP A 622 -21.18 19.86 -30.44
CA ASP A 622 -21.37 18.62 -31.20
C ASP A 622 -20.12 17.72 -31.13
N ALA A 623 -20.25 16.51 -30.58
CA ALA A 623 -19.10 15.66 -30.26
C ALA A 623 -18.28 15.22 -31.50
N GLU A 624 -18.95 15.09 -32.65
CA GLU A 624 -18.37 14.67 -33.92
C GLU A 624 -17.78 15.86 -34.71
N LYS A 625 -18.46 17.00 -34.71
CA LYS A 625 -18.16 18.14 -35.60
C LYS A 625 -17.25 19.19 -34.96
N ASP A 626 -17.18 19.21 -33.63
CA ASP A 626 -16.57 20.30 -32.89
C ASP A 626 -15.34 19.88 -32.09
N ASN A 627 -14.33 20.73 -32.15
CA ASN A 627 -13.19 20.81 -31.26
C ASN A 627 -13.32 22.11 -30.44
N PHE A 628 -12.61 22.22 -29.33
CA PHE A 628 -12.72 23.40 -28.48
C PHE A 628 -11.41 23.76 -27.77
N VAL A 629 -11.31 25.01 -27.35
CA VAL A 629 -10.38 25.49 -26.31
C VAL A 629 -11.21 26.26 -25.28
N LEU A 630 -11.09 25.89 -24.01
CA LEU A 630 -11.71 26.57 -22.87
C LEU A 630 -10.63 26.95 -21.86
N SER A 631 -10.46 28.25 -21.63
CA SER A 631 -9.47 28.81 -20.71
C SER A 631 -10.11 29.76 -19.70
N ALA A 632 -9.74 29.67 -18.42
CA ALA A 632 -10.21 30.62 -17.40
C ALA A 632 -9.23 30.77 -16.24
N ASN A 633 -9.29 31.92 -15.58
CA ASN A 633 -8.61 32.15 -14.30
C ASN A 633 -9.43 31.47 -13.20
N ILE A 634 -8.79 30.63 -12.39
CA ILE A 634 -9.45 29.96 -11.26
C ILE A 634 -8.86 30.48 -9.96
N LYS A 635 -9.74 30.86 -9.04
CA LYS A 635 -9.43 31.17 -7.65
C LYS A 635 -9.93 30.04 -6.77
N VAL A 636 -9.06 29.46 -5.95
CA VAL A 636 -9.45 28.41 -5.01
C VAL A 636 -9.72 29.03 -3.65
N LYS A 637 -10.99 29.05 -3.24
CA LYS A 637 -11.40 29.49 -1.90
C LYS A 637 -11.18 28.39 -0.86
N GLU A 638 -11.54 27.17 -1.23
CA GLU A 638 -11.45 25.98 -0.41
C GLU A 638 -11.27 24.76 -1.32
N TYR A 639 -10.36 23.85 -0.97
CA TYR A 639 -10.13 22.63 -1.73
C TYR A 639 -9.43 21.58 -0.87
N ALA A 640 -10.08 20.42 -0.68
CA ALA A 640 -9.62 19.24 0.04
C ALA A 640 -9.15 19.48 1.50
N LYS A 641 -9.60 18.65 2.43
CA LYS A 641 -9.15 18.69 3.84
C LYS A 641 -7.77 18.04 3.99
N SER A 642 -7.26 17.97 5.23
CA SER A 642 -6.01 17.29 5.57
C SER A 642 -6.25 16.37 6.77
N PRO A 643 -6.07 15.04 6.65
CA PRO A 643 -5.86 14.30 5.39
C PRO A 643 -7.08 14.41 4.46
N HIS A 644 -6.86 14.23 3.15
CA HIS A 644 -7.91 14.30 2.12
C HIS A 644 -8.61 12.95 1.89
N ASP A 645 -9.88 12.99 1.51
CA ASP A 645 -10.72 11.81 1.24
C ASP A 645 -10.35 11.08 -0.07
N GLY A 646 -9.56 11.70 -0.94
CA GLY A 646 -9.10 11.13 -2.20
C GLY A 646 -10.11 11.20 -3.35
N GLN A 647 -11.16 12.00 -3.20
CA GLN A 647 -12.27 12.16 -4.15
C GLN A 647 -12.67 13.64 -4.38
N GLU A 648 -11.94 14.57 -3.75
CA GLU A 648 -12.05 16.01 -3.93
C GLU A 648 -11.45 16.43 -5.27
N SER A 649 -12.16 17.30 -6.00
CA SER A 649 -11.73 17.71 -7.35
C SER A 649 -12.41 19.00 -7.82
N PHE A 650 -11.73 19.82 -8.61
CA PHE A 650 -12.31 20.99 -9.29
C PHE A 650 -11.63 21.30 -10.62
N GLY A 651 -12.20 22.23 -11.38
CA GLY A 651 -11.52 22.87 -12.51
C GLY A 651 -12.38 22.91 -13.77
N ILE A 652 -11.76 22.63 -14.91
CA ILE A 652 -12.42 22.54 -16.22
C ILE A 652 -12.68 21.06 -16.54
N MET A 653 -13.88 20.74 -17.04
CA MET A 653 -14.28 19.39 -17.45
C MET A 653 -15.07 19.41 -18.75
N ALA A 654 -14.78 18.46 -19.63
CA ALA A 654 -15.61 18.03 -20.74
C ALA A 654 -16.10 16.59 -20.47
N ARG A 655 -17.36 16.30 -20.81
CA ARG A 655 -17.99 14.99 -20.58
C ARG A 655 -19.03 14.65 -21.66
N ASP A 656 -19.33 13.37 -21.89
CA ASP A 656 -20.23 12.89 -22.96
C ASP A 656 -21.63 12.44 -22.50
N ALA A 657 -21.90 12.49 -21.20
CA ALA A 657 -23.25 12.33 -20.67
C ALA A 657 -23.45 13.24 -19.47
N ILE A 658 -24.68 13.69 -19.23
CA ILE A 658 -25.04 14.59 -18.14
C ILE A 658 -26.22 14.02 -17.34
N GLY A 659 -26.13 14.10 -16.01
CA GLY A 659 -27.17 13.57 -15.12
C GLY A 659 -28.37 14.50 -14.97
N THR A 660 -29.50 13.92 -14.56
CA THR A 660 -30.74 14.66 -14.31
C THR A 660 -30.57 15.63 -13.14
N PHE A 661 -31.05 16.86 -13.27
CA PHE A 661 -30.85 17.91 -12.27
C PHE A 661 -31.40 17.52 -10.89
N GLY A 662 -30.51 17.34 -9.92
CA GLY A 662 -30.82 16.96 -8.54
C GLY A 662 -30.97 15.47 -8.30
N ASP A 663 -30.73 14.63 -9.31
CA ASP A 663 -30.63 13.18 -9.13
C ASP A 663 -29.28 12.83 -8.49
N SER A 664 -29.30 12.15 -7.35
CA SER A 664 -28.13 11.77 -6.56
C SER A 664 -27.86 10.25 -6.55
N SER A 665 -28.41 9.54 -7.53
CA SER A 665 -28.00 8.17 -7.89
C SER A 665 -26.54 8.10 -8.38
N VAL A 666 -26.03 6.90 -8.63
CA VAL A 666 -24.74 6.70 -9.32
C VAL A 666 -24.89 7.23 -10.75
N PHE A 667 -23.99 8.14 -11.15
CA PHE A 667 -23.93 8.64 -12.52
C PHE A 667 -22.49 8.65 -13.03
N ALA A 668 -22.23 7.92 -14.11
CA ALA A 668 -20.95 7.82 -14.78
C ALA A 668 -20.99 8.40 -16.20
N SER A 669 -19.86 8.93 -16.63
CA SER A 669 -19.59 9.18 -18.05
C SER A 669 -18.10 9.09 -18.35
N ASN A 670 -17.75 9.08 -19.63
CA ASN A 670 -16.39 9.43 -20.03
C ASN A 670 -16.16 10.92 -19.70
N ILE A 671 -14.95 11.27 -19.29
CA ILE A 671 -14.57 12.64 -18.94
C ILE A 671 -13.16 12.96 -19.41
N ALA A 672 -12.91 14.23 -19.70
CA ALA A 672 -11.58 14.83 -19.76
C ALA A 672 -11.59 16.11 -18.93
N ALA A 673 -10.68 16.25 -17.97
CA ALA A 673 -10.70 17.35 -17.01
C ALA A 673 -9.30 17.81 -16.61
N ILE A 674 -9.16 19.08 -16.28
CA ILE A 674 -7.94 19.69 -15.73
C ILE A 674 -8.27 20.55 -14.51
N GLY A 675 -7.45 20.43 -13.48
CA GLY A 675 -7.51 21.26 -12.26
C GLY A 675 -6.95 20.53 -11.05
N GLY A 676 -7.29 20.98 -9.85
CA GLY A 676 -6.93 20.27 -8.63
C GLY A 676 -7.69 18.95 -8.52
N PHE A 677 -6.97 17.84 -8.37
CA PHE A 677 -7.54 16.51 -8.12
C PHE A 677 -6.73 15.76 -7.07
N SER A 678 -7.39 15.20 -6.05
CA SER A 678 -6.71 14.46 -4.98
C SER A 678 -6.44 13.01 -5.37
N GLY A 679 -7.36 12.37 -6.12
CA GLY A 679 -7.15 11.09 -6.80
C GLY A 679 -6.79 9.89 -5.92
N GLY A 680 -6.97 9.97 -4.60
CA GLY A 680 -6.76 8.91 -3.62
C GLY A 680 -6.11 9.41 -2.33
N THR A 681 -6.47 8.80 -1.19
CA THR A 681 -6.10 9.25 0.17
C THR A 681 -4.60 9.32 0.47
N LYS A 682 -3.76 8.65 -0.34
CA LYS A 682 -2.28 8.64 -0.24
C LYS A 682 -1.56 9.27 -1.45
N ASN A 683 -2.30 9.80 -2.43
CA ASN A 683 -1.71 10.33 -3.66
C ASN A 683 -1.33 11.82 -3.53
N PRO A 684 -0.34 12.32 -4.31
CA PRO A 684 -0.04 13.74 -4.40
C PRO A 684 -1.25 14.54 -4.86
N ASN A 685 -1.59 15.59 -4.12
CA ASN A 685 -2.83 16.34 -4.26
C ASN A 685 -2.54 17.70 -4.92
N GLY A 686 -2.45 17.70 -6.25
CA GLY A 686 -1.98 18.82 -7.06
C GLY A 686 -2.84 19.09 -8.29
N THR A 687 -2.31 19.87 -9.23
CA THR A 687 -2.96 20.17 -10.52
C THR A 687 -2.63 19.09 -11.55
N GLN A 688 -3.67 18.49 -12.14
CA GLN A 688 -3.56 17.33 -13.04
C GLN A 688 -4.44 17.51 -14.28
N LEU A 689 -4.02 16.96 -15.42
CA LEU A 689 -4.92 16.57 -16.52
C LEU A 689 -5.33 15.12 -16.27
N PHE A 690 -6.61 14.78 -16.38
CA PHE A 690 -7.09 13.41 -16.20
C PHE A 690 -8.29 13.07 -17.10
N ILE A 691 -8.42 11.78 -17.41
CA ILE A 691 -9.50 11.23 -18.24
C ILE A 691 -10.08 9.96 -17.60
N ARG A 692 -11.36 9.68 -17.87
CA ARG A 692 -11.99 8.38 -17.62
C ARG A 692 -12.54 7.85 -18.93
N THR A 693 -12.31 6.57 -19.22
CA THR A 693 -12.61 5.95 -20.51
C THR A 693 -13.37 4.64 -20.37
N GLY A 694 -13.98 4.19 -21.46
CA GLY A 694 -14.69 2.90 -21.56
C GLY A 694 -16.10 2.90 -20.96
N VAL A 695 -16.59 4.02 -20.42
CA VAL A 695 -17.94 4.09 -19.85
C VAL A 695 -18.96 4.02 -20.98
N THR A 696 -19.85 3.02 -20.94
CA THR A 696 -20.88 2.81 -21.96
C THR A 696 -22.28 3.22 -21.51
N SER A 697 -22.48 3.40 -20.20
CA SER A 697 -23.78 3.71 -19.59
C SER A 697 -23.62 4.44 -18.25
N ALA A 698 -24.67 5.14 -17.84
CA ALA A 698 -24.66 5.99 -16.65
C ALA A 698 -24.44 5.24 -15.32
N ASP A 699 -24.59 3.92 -15.31
CA ASP A 699 -24.29 3.05 -14.17
C ASP A 699 -22.78 2.80 -13.93
N GLY A 700 -21.92 3.18 -14.87
CA GLY A 700 -20.46 2.96 -14.80
C GLY A 700 -19.95 1.73 -15.56
N SER A 701 -20.84 0.98 -16.24
CA SER A 701 -20.45 -0.20 -17.00
C SER A 701 -19.35 0.10 -18.03
N GLY A 702 -18.35 -0.76 -18.08
CA GLY A 702 -17.19 -0.67 -18.98
C GLY A 702 -16.06 0.27 -18.53
N SER A 703 -16.24 1.03 -17.44
CA SER A 703 -15.24 2.01 -16.97
C SER A 703 -13.85 1.39 -16.73
N GLN A 704 -12.83 1.96 -17.37
CA GLN A 704 -11.42 1.57 -17.22
C GLN A 704 -10.69 2.38 -16.14
N GLY A 705 -11.43 3.10 -15.28
CA GLY A 705 -10.86 3.97 -14.27
C GLY A 705 -10.33 5.30 -14.80
N VAL A 706 -9.65 6.04 -13.93
CA VAL A 706 -9.12 7.38 -14.22
C VAL A 706 -7.62 7.33 -14.53
N LYS A 707 -7.23 7.67 -15.76
CA LYS A 707 -5.83 7.94 -16.14
C LYS A 707 -5.51 9.42 -15.84
N ARG A 708 -4.30 9.74 -15.39
CA ARG A 708 -3.91 11.12 -15.01
C ARG A 708 -2.44 11.45 -15.31
N ILE A 709 -2.18 12.72 -15.60
CA ILE A 709 -0.85 13.32 -15.78
C ILE A 709 -0.74 14.47 -14.77
N MET A 710 0.26 14.42 -13.89
CA MET A 710 0.55 15.48 -12.94
C MET A 710 1.21 16.67 -13.67
N ILE A 711 0.66 17.87 -13.49
CA ILE A 711 1.21 19.12 -14.07
C ILE A 711 1.94 19.92 -12.99
N SER A 712 1.44 19.91 -11.75
CA SER A 712 2.15 20.45 -10.59
C SER A 712 1.66 19.75 -9.32
N GLU A 713 2.60 19.22 -8.52
CA GLU A 713 2.30 18.65 -7.19
C GLU A 713 1.94 19.71 -6.13
N GLU A 714 2.12 21.01 -6.43
CA GLU A 714 1.71 22.06 -5.51
C GLU A 714 0.18 22.10 -5.40
N LYS A 715 -0.33 21.88 -4.19
CA LYS A 715 -1.77 21.91 -3.90
C LYS A 715 -2.35 23.30 -4.19
N PRO A 716 -3.38 23.41 -5.04
CA PRO A 716 -4.08 24.68 -5.26
C PRO A 716 -4.80 25.16 -3.99
N GLU A 717 -4.57 26.41 -3.61
CA GLU A 717 -5.19 27.10 -2.48
C GLU A 717 -5.22 28.62 -2.70
N LEU A 718 -5.79 29.39 -1.78
CA LEU A 718 -6.00 30.83 -1.96
C LEU A 718 -4.71 31.63 -2.20
N LYS A 719 -3.56 31.15 -1.70
CA LYS A 719 -2.27 31.87 -1.77
C LYS A 719 -1.51 31.71 -3.09
N ASN A 720 -1.82 30.66 -3.85
CA ASN A 720 -1.12 30.27 -5.09
C ASN A 720 -2.07 30.13 -6.28
N THR A 721 -3.29 30.68 -6.16
CA THR A 721 -4.29 30.76 -7.22
C THR A 721 -4.73 32.21 -7.46
N HIS A 722 -5.55 32.45 -8.48
CA HIS A 722 -5.95 33.81 -8.87
C HIS A 722 -6.72 34.52 -7.73
N PRO A 723 -6.53 35.81 -7.44
CA PRO A 723 -5.60 36.76 -8.05
C PRO A 723 -4.22 36.86 -7.37
N GLU A 724 -3.98 36.13 -6.28
CA GLU A 724 -2.74 36.22 -5.49
C GLU A 724 -1.52 35.67 -6.25
N ALA A 725 -1.75 34.68 -7.12
CA ALA A 725 -0.80 34.21 -8.13
C ALA A 725 -1.50 33.97 -9.48
N GLU A 726 -0.73 33.68 -10.52
CA GLU A 726 -1.29 33.22 -11.79
C GLU A 726 -1.72 31.75 -11.69
N TYR A 727 -3.01 31.50 -11.94
CA TYR A 727 -3.56 30.15 -12.05
C TYR A 727 -4.69 30.17 -13.09
N ARG A 728 -4.28 30.07 -14.36
CA ARG A 728 -5.15 29.98 -15.54
C ARG A 728 -5.11 28.55 -16.05
N LEU A 729 -6.23 27.86 -15.99
CA LEU A 729 -6.37 26.52 -16.57
C LEU A 729 -6.82 26.64 -18.01
N THR A 730 -6.32 25.74 -18.87
CA THR A 730 -6.81 25.53 -20.23
C THR A 730 -7.06 24.05 -20.49
N LEU A 731 -8.24 23.72 -21.00
CA LEU A 731 -8.59 22.41 -21.56
C LEU A 731 -8.94 22.58 -23.03
N ALA A 732 -8.43 21.70 -23.89
CA ALA A 732 -8.78 21.68 -25.31
C ALA A 732 -9.08 20.28 -25.81
N LYS A 733 -10.04 20.16 -26.75
CA LYS A 733 -10.24 18.97 -27.59
C LYS A 733 -9.64 19.25 -28.96
N THR A 734 -8.85 18.32 -29.46
CA THR A 734 -8.29 18.33 -30.81
C THR A 734 -8.65 17.02 -31.52
N ASN A 735 -8.41 16.95 -32.84
CA ASN A 735 -8.52 15.70 -33.60
C ASN A 735 -7.54 14.60 -33.11
N SER A 736 -6.50 14.96 -32.36
CA SER A 736 -5.48 14.04 -31.83
C SER A 736 -5.78 13.57 -30.40
N GLY A 737 -6.54 14.34 -29.62
CA GLY A 737 -6.75 14.07 -28.19
C GLY A 737 -7.12 15.31 -27.37
N TYR A 738 -7.10 15.13 -26.04
CA TYR A 738 -7.41 16.18 -25.05
C TYR A 738 -6.13 16.77 -24.46
N VAL A 739 -5.97 18.09 -24.60
CA VAL A 739 -4.79 18.84 -24.15
C VAL A 739 -5.13 19.63 -22.89
N GLY A 740 -4.22 19.61 -21.92
CA GLY A 740 -4.27 20.38 -20.69
C GLY A 740 -3.04 21.28 -20.54
N LYS A 741 -3.25 22.51 -20.09
CA LYS A 741 -2.18 23.49 -19.81
C LYS A 741 -2.49 24.27 -18.52
N LEU A 742 -1.47 24.52 -17.71
CA LEU A 742 -1.49 25.43 -16.56
C LEU A 742 -0.63 26.66 -16.90
N ASN A 743 -1.24 27.85 -16.81
CA ASN A 743 -0.60 29.13 -17.13
C ASN A 743 0.05 29.09 -18.53
N ASP A 744 1.23 29.70 -18.68
CA ASP A 744 2.12 29.55 -19.85
C ASP A 744 3.14 28.40 -19.72
N GLY A 745 2.82 27.35 -18.95
CA GLY A 745 3.60 26.11 -18.88
C GLY A 745 3.46 25.22 -20.13
N GLU A 746 4.09 24.05 -20.11
CA GLU A 746 3.99 23.08 -21.20
C GLU A 746 2.60 22.43 -21.31
N GLU A 747 2.26 21.98 -22.51
CA GLU A 747 1.01 21.30 -22.83
C GLU A 747 1.16 19.79 -22.67
N VAL A 748 0.28 19.16 -21.89
CA VAL A 748 0.19 17.69 -21.75
C VAL A 748 -1.05 17.17 -22.46
N ILE A 749 -0.98 15.98 -23.05
CA ILE A 749 -2.04 15.43 -23.90
C ILE A 749 -2.36 13.96 -23.58
N PHE A 750 -3.66 13.63 -23.59
CA PHE A 750 -4.13 12.25 -23.77
C PHE A 750 -4.60 12.07 -25.22
N PHE A 751 -3.98 11.14 -25.97
CA PHE A 751 -4.25 10.86 -27.39
C PHE A 751 -5.54 10.06 -27.64
N GLU A 752 -6.63 10.52 -27.02
CA GLU A 752 -7.88 9.79 -26.81
C GLU A 752 -9.06 10.64 -27.36
N PRO A 753 -9.07 11.05 -28.65
CA PRO A 753 -9.97 12.10 -29.16
C PRO A 753 -11.45 11.68 -29.22
N ASP A 754 -11.72 10.38 -29.29
CA ASP A 754 -13.05 9.81 -29.51
C ASP A 754 -13.81 9.54 -28.20
N ILE A 755 -13.15 9.64 -27.03
CA ILE A 755 -13.70 9.16 -25.75
C ILE A 755 -14.94 9.91 -25.29
N LEU A 756 -15.19 11.13 -25.79
CA LEU A 756 -16.39 11.89 -25.45
C LEU A 756 -17.47 11.87 -26.56
N ASN A 757 -17.59 10.76 -27.27
CA ASN A 757 -18.63 10.51 -28.27
C ASN A 757 -19.17 9.07 -28.15
N ILE A 758 -19.35 8.59 -26.92
CA ILE A 758 -19.80 7.22 -26.62
C ILE A 758 -21.25 7.20 -26.11
N GLN A 759 -21.59 8.04 -25.14
CA GLN A 759 -22.92 8.03 -24.49
C GLN A 759 -23.92 9.04 -25.06
N ASP A 760 -23.48 10.21 -25.53
CA ASP A 760 -24.28 11.16 -26.33
C ASP A 760 -23.44 11.68 -27.51
N SER A 761 -24.15 12.13 -28.54
CA SER A 761 -23.69 12.97 -29.66
C SER A 761 -23.16 14.36 -29.27
N LYS A 762 -23.11 14.67 -27.97
CA LYS A 762 -22.78 15.99 -27.42
C LYS A 762 -21.65 15.92 -26.42
N ILE A 763 -20.80 16.94 -26.45
CA ILE A 763 -19.87 17.22 -25.36
C ILE A 763 -20.45 18.34 -24.50
N TYR A 764 -20.57 18.07 -23.21
CA TYR A 764 -20.88 19.03 -22.18
C TYR A 764 -19.58 19.55 -21.60
N VAL A 765 -19.23 20.81 -21.86
CA VAL A 765 -17.93 21.40 -21.51
C VAL A 765 -18.12 22.63 -20.62
N GLY A 766 -17.31 22.73 -19.56
CA GLY A 766 -17.46 23.79 -18.57
C GLY A 766 -16.60 23.62 -17.33
N PHE A 767 -17.09 24.16 -16.21
CA PHE A 767 -16.38 24.25 -14.94
C PHE A 767 -17.12 23.48 -13.84
N TYR A 768 -16.38 22.77 -12.99
CA TYR A 768 -16.96 21.84 -12.01
C TYR A 768 -16.31 21.90 -10.63
N ALA A 769 -17.03 21.42 -9.62
CA ALA A 769 -16.52 21.18 -8.26
C ALA A 769 -17.14 19.90 -7.66
N ALA A 770 -16.35 19.16 -6.89
CA ALA A 770 -16.74 17.93 -6.21
C ALA A 770 -16.06 17.80 -4.84
N ARG A 771 -16.84 17.47 -3.80
CA ARG A 771 -16.41 17.11 -2.43
C ARG A 771 -15.38 18.07 -1.81
N LEU A 772 -15.83 19.04 -1.02
CA LEU A 772 -15.00 20.06 -0.39
C LEU A 772 -14.10 20.81 -1.40
N ALA A 773 -14.75 21.44 -2.38
CA ALA A 773 -14.14 22.30 -3.38
C ALA A 773 -15.05 23.52 -3.65
N THR A 774 -14.48 24.72 -3.55
CA THR A 774 -15.15 26.00 -3.80
C THR A 774 -14.22 26.90 -4.60
N ILE A 775 -14.66 27.31 -5.80
CA ILE A 775 -13.87 28.12 -6.73
C ILE A 775 -14.63 29.35 -7.24
N ASP A 776 -13.92 30.47 -7.45
CA ASP A 776 -14.38 31.54 -8.35
C ASP A 776 -13.71 31.35 -9.72
N VAL A 777 -14.49 31.44 -10.79
CA VAL A 777 -14.01 31.35 -12.19
C VAL A 777 -14.27 32.70 -12.88
N SER A 778 -13.23 33.27 -13.51
CA SER A 778 -13.32 34.54 -14.24
C SER A 778 -12.41 34.57 -15.48
N ASN A 779 -12.56 35.59 -16.33
CA ASN A 779 -11.84 35.71 -17.62
C ASN A 779 -11.95 34.44 -18.47
N ILE A 780 -13.19 33.96 -18.62
CA ILE A 780 -13.56 32.79 -19.41
C ILE A 780 -13.40 33.12 -20.90
N GLU A 781 -12.54 32.36 -21.58
CA GLU A 781 -12.34 32.39 -23.02
C GLU A 781 -12.74 31.01 -23.56
N PHE A 782 -13.75 30.97 -24.44
CA PHE A 782 -14.24 29.75 -25.06
C PHE A 782 -14.24 29.90 -26.57
N ALA A 783 -13.53 29.02 -27.26
CA ALA A 783 -13.45 28.95 -28.71
C ALA A 783 -13.84 27.54 -29.17
N VAL A 784 -14.63 27.46 -30.25
CA VAL A 784 -15.07 26.21 -30.87
C VAL A 784 -14.61 26.21 -32.32
N SER A 785 -13.96 25.13 -32.75
CA SER A 785 -13.40 24.94 -34.08
C SER A 785 -13.97 23.68 -34.75
N SER A 786 -13.79 23.60 -36.07
CA SER A 786 -14.40 22.58 -36.90
C SER A 786 -13.45 21.39 -37.07
N ALA A 787 -13.73 20.28 -36.40
CA ALA A 787 -12.93 19.06 -36.44
C ALA A 787 -12.67 18.57 -37.88
N LYS A 788 -13.62 18.81 -38.79
CA LYS A 788 -13.53 18.53 -40.23
C LYS A 788 -12.42 19.30 -40.99
N THR A 789 -11.93 20.43 -40.46
CA THR A 789 -10.91 21.28 -41.10
C THR A 789 -9.73 21.65 -40.20
N ASP A 790 -9.79 21.32 -38.91
CA ASP A 790 -8.65 21.38 -38.00
C ASP A 790 -7.53 20.42 -38.42
N ALA A 791 -6.35 20.57 -37.82
CA ALA A 791 -5.19 19.70 -38.06
C ALA A 791 -5.59 18.21 -37.94
N PRO A 792 -5.10 17.33 -38.83
CA PRO A 792 -5.47 15.91 -38.84
C PRO A 792 -5.03 15.20 -37.55
N ARG A 793 -5.71 14.10 -37.20
CA ARG A 793 -5.36 13.25 -36.06
C ARG A 793 -3.91 12.77 -36.17
N VAL A 794 -3.11 13.16 -35.18
CA VAL A 794 -1.79 12.57 -34.93
C VAL A 794 -2.00 11.25 -34.19
N ILE A 795 -1.36 10.19 -34.67
CA ILE A 795 -1.29 8.91 -33.96
C ILE A 795 -0.20 9.05 -32.87
N PRO A 796 -0.45 8.69 -31.61
CA PRO A 796 0.58 8.73 -30.57
C PRO A 796 1.79 7.87 -30.94
N PRO A 797 3.00 8.23 -30.50
CA PRO A 797 4.09 7.25 -30.48
C PRO A 797 3.69 6.11 -29.55
N GLU A 798 3.80 4.87 -30.02
CA GLU A 798 3.66 3.69 -29.15
C GLU A 798 4.79 3.72 -28.11
N GLU A 799 4.47 3.60 -26.82
CA GLU A 799 5.49 3.47 -25.78
C GLU A 799 6.06 2.04 -25.76
N PRO A 800 7.39 1.87 -25.62
CA PRO A 800 8.02 0.55 -25.66
C PRO A 800 7.75 -0.24 -24.37
N VAL A 801 7.30 -1.48 -24.50
CA VAL A 801 7.05 -2.35 -23.34
C VAL A 801 8.39 -2.84 -22.76
N THR A 802 8.59 -2.71 -21.45
CA THR A 802 9.76 -3.33 -20.79
C THR A 802 9.48 -4.83 -20.57
N PRO A 803 10.27 -5.75 -21.16
CA PRO A 803 10.03 -7.18 -20.97
C PRO A 803 10.26 -7.62 -19.53
N ALA A 804 9.39 -8.49 -19.04
CA ALA A 804 9.46 -9.09 -17.72
C ALA A 804 8.92 -10.52 -17.77
N ILE A 805 9.46 -11.36 -16.88
CA ILE A 805 8.99 -12.73 -16.66
C ILE A 805 8.81 -12.98 -15.17
N GLU A 806 7.62 -13.46 -14.81
CA GLU A 806 7.15 -13.73 -13.47
C GLU A 806 7.24 -15.23 -13.17
N ILE A 807 7.70 -15.57 -11.99
CA ILE A 807 7.77 -16.95 -11.49
C ILE A 807 6.53 -17.18 -10.63
N LEU A 808 5.54 -17.86 -11.19
CA LEU A 808 4.33 -18.29 -10.49
C LEU A 808 4.55 -19.55 -9.63
N SER A 809 5.74 -20.16 -9.75
CA SER A 809 6.14 -21.36 -9.01
C SER A 809 6.33 -21.08 -7.52
N LEU A 810 5.85 -21.99 -6.67
CA LEU A 810 6.24 -22.06 -5.26
C LEU A 810 7.75 -22.35 -5.11
N ASP A 811 8.36 -21.80 -4.07
CA ASP A 811 9.73 -22.09 -3.64
C ASP A 811 9.83 -23.34 -2.74
N LYS A 812 8.70 -23.82 -2.22
CA LYS A 812 8.60 -24.94 -1.26
C LYS A 812 7.44 -25.87 -1.62
N THR A 813 7.66 -27.18 -1.55
CA THR A 813 6.63 -28.19 -1.85
C THR A 813 6.90 -29.56 -1.21
N SER A 814 5.88 -30.42 -1.17
CA SER A 814 5.96 -31.84 -0.75
C SER A 814 5.57 -32.83 -1.86
N LYS A 815 5.63 -32.36 -3.11
CA LYS A 815 5.42 -33.14 -4.34
C LYS A 815 6.76 -33.43 -5.03
N GLU A 816 6.99 -34.68 -5.40
CA GLU A 816 8.14 -35.10 -6.23
C GLU A 816 7.90 -34.70 -7.70
N GLU A 817 6.72 -34.96 -8.24
CA GLU A 817 6.27 -34.41 -9.52
C GLU A 817 5.79 -32.96 -9.31
N TYR A 818 6.45 -32.00 -9.97
CA TYR A 818 6.25 -30.58 -9.73
C TYR A 818 6.12 -29.82 -11.04
N ASN A 819 5.17 -28.88 -11.14
CA ASN A 819 5.03 -28.03 -12.32
C ASN A 819 5.69 -26.68 -12.06
N VAL A 820 6.71 -26.35 -12.85
CA VAL A 820 7.27 -25.00 -12.93
C VAL A 820 6.28 -24.15 -13.71
N LEU A 821 5.69 -23.16 -13.02
CA LEU A 821 4.75 -22.18 -13.55
C LEU A 821 5.45 -20.84 -13.75
N VAL A 822 5.23 -20.24 -14.93
CA VAL A 822 5.92 -19.02 -15.40
C VAL A 822 4.95 -18.20 -16.25
N LYS A 823 5.02 -16.86 -16.20
CA LYS A 823 4.21 -15.95 -17.03
C LYS A 823 5.08 -14.82 -17.57
N ALA A 824 4.91 -14.42 -18.83
CA ALA A 824 5.64 -13.30 -19.45
C ALA A 824 4.68 -12.16 -19.82
N ASN A 825 5.12 -10.91 -19.73
CA ASN A 825 4.30 -9.76 -20.13
C ASN A 825 4.37 -9.46 -21.64
N VAL A 826 5.30 -10.10 -22.37
CA VAL A 826 5.50 -10.00 -23.82
C VAL A 826 5.76 -11.38 -24.40
N ASN A 827 5.59 -11.53 -25.72
CA ASN A 827 5.90 -12.79 -26.40
C ASN A 827 7.41 -13.01 -26.42
N GLY A 828 7.83 -14.26 -26.56
CA GLY A 828 9.22 -14.63 -26.77
C GLY A 828 9.46 -16.13 -26.73
N SER A 829 10.72 -16.53 -26.57
CA SER A 829 11.09 -17.94 -26.40
C SER A 829 11.67 -18.20 -25.01
N LEU A 830 11.18 -19.23 -24.33
CA LEU A 830 11.61 -19.66 -23.00
C LEU A 830 12.40 -20.99 -23.06
N THR A 831 13.55 -21.02 -22.41
CA THR A 831 14.28 -22.25 -22.05
C THR A 831 14.24 -22.43 -20.54
N VAL A 832 13.97 -23.65 -20.07
CA VAL A 832 13.89 -23.99 -18.63
C VAL A 832 14.87 -25.12 -18.33
N LYS A 833 15.76 -24.91 -17.36
CA LYS A 833 16.68 -25.93 -16.83
C LYS A 833 16.40 -26.24 -15.36
N GLN A 834 16.68 -27.49 -14.97
CA GLN A 834 16.80 -27.96 -13.59
C GLN A 834 18.25 -28.41 -13.38
N GLY A 835 19.07 -27.60 -12.71
CA GLY A 835 20.53 -27.72 -12.75
C GLY A 835 21.06 -27.76 -14.19
N ALA A 836 21.87 -28.78 -14.52
CA ALA A 836 22.39 -28.98 -15.88
C ALA A 836 21.36 -29.53 -16.88
N LYS A 837 20.20 -30.02 -16.41
CA LYS A 837 19.20 -30.71 -17.24
C LYS A 837 18.23 -29.70 -17.86
N ILE A 838 18.25 -29.55 -19.17
CA ILE A 838 17.20 -28.85 -19.92
C ILE A 838 15.87 -29.64 -19.80
N LEU A 839 14.78 -28.97 -19.43
CA LEU A 839 13.42 -29.52 -19.40
C LEU A 839 12.64 -29.18 -20.68
N VAL A 840 12.70 -27.91 -21.09
CA VAL A 840 12.24 -27.40 -22.39
C VAL A 840 13.26 -26.39 -22.92
N GLN A 841 13.38 -26.30 -24.24
CA GLN A 841 14.28 -25.37 -24.91
C GLN A 841 13.51 -24.56 -25.97
N ASP A 842 13.75 -23.25 -25.96
CA ASP A 842 13.33 -22.25 -26.95
C ASP A 842 11.85 -22.34 -27.34
N VAL A 843 10.99 -22.70 -26.38
CA VAL A 843 9.54 -22.83 -26.59
C VAL A 843 8.87 -21.46 -26.61
N GLU A 844 7.96 -21.27 -27.54
CA GLU A 844 7.15 -20.05 -27.68
C GLU A 844 6.27 -19.85 -26.44
N VAL A 845 6.29 -18.64 -25.88
CA VAL A 845 5.40 -18.21 -24.81
C VAL A 845 4.77 -16.87 -25.19
N ASN A 846 3.47 -16.73 -24.93
CA ASN A 846 2.69 -15.54 -25.27
C ASN A 846 2.60 -14.57 -24.09
N SER A 847 2.44 -13.28 -24.40
CA SER A 847 2.08 -12.23 -23.46
C SER A 847 0.84 -12.60 -22.65
N GLU A 848 0.95 -12.47 -21.33
CA GLU A 848 -0.08 -12.71 -20.32
C GLU A 848 -0.59 -14.17 -20.17
N GLU A 849 -0.06 -15.16 -20.90
CA GLU A 849 -0.43 -16.57 -20.73
C GLU A 849 0.44 -17.30 -19.68
N GLU A 850 -0.15 -18.23 -18.92
CA GLU A 850 0.57 -19.10 -17.97
C GLU A 850 1.24 -20.27 -18.71
N PHE A 851 2.57 -20.31 -18.71
CA PHE A 851 3.35 -21.45 -19.18
C PHE A 851 3.62 -22.46 -18.05
N SER A 852 3.62 -23.76 -18.37
CA SER A 852 3.83 -24.84 -17.41
C SER A 852 4.74 -25.95 -17.96
N VAL A 853 5.73 -26.38 -17.17
CA VAL A 853 6.57 -27.56 -17.48
C VAL A 853 6.78 -28.44 -16.24
N THR A 854 6.60 -29.76 -16.40
CA THR A 854 6.76 -30.73 -15.30
C THR A 854 8.24 -31.09 -15.08
N ALA A 855 8.71 -30.86 -13.85
CA ALA A 855 9.97 -31.29 -13.29
C ALA A 855 9.78 -32.49 -12.34
N ASN A 856 10.88 -33.16 -11.99
CA ASN A 856 10.90 -34.18 -10.94
C ASN A 856 11.92 -33.73 -9.90
N LEU A 857 11.45 -33.42 -8.69
CA LEU A 857 12.27 -32.88 -7.61
C LEU A 857 12.92 -34.01 -6.81
N GLU A 858 14.21 -33.85 -6.51
CA GLU A 858 14.88 -34.68 -5.53
C GLU A 858 14.30 -34.45 -4.11
N LYS A 859 14.26 -35.51 -3.30
CA LYS A 859 13.54 -35.54 -2.03
C LYS A 859 14.41 -35.13 -0.84
N ASN A 860 13.88 -34.23 -0.02
CA ASN A 860 14.56 -33.61 1.13
C ASN A 860 15.79 -32.77 0.73
N SER A 861 15.76 -32.20 -0.48
CA SER A 861 16.81 -31.35 -1.02
C SER A 861 16.23 -30.06 -1.65
N GLU A 862 17.13 -29.14 -1.98
CA GLU A 862 16.84 -27.98 -2.80
C GLU A 862 17.10 -28.32 -4.27
N ASN A 863 16.20 -27.88 -5.16
CA ASN A 863 16.26 -28.16 -6.59
C ASN A 863 16.42 -26.83 -7.35
N PRO A 864 17.62 -26.53 -7.89
CA PRO A 864 17.87 -25.26 -8.58
C PRO A 864 17.31 -25.28 -10.01
N PHE A 865 16.70 -24.16 -10.41
CA PHE A 865 16.15 -23.91 -11.73
C PHE A 865 16.71 -22.62 -12.34
N THR A 866 16.87 -22.63 -13.66
CA THR A 866 17.26 -21.46 -14.45
C THR A 866 16.25 -21.30 -15.60
N LEU A 867 15.55 -20.16 -15.60
CA LEU A 867 14.75 -19.69 -16.72
C LEU A 867 15.61 -18.79 -17.60
N ILE A 868 15.52 -18.98 -18.91
CA ILE A 868 16.20 -18.16 -19.91
C ILE A 868 15.13 -17.71 -20.91
N PHE A 869 14.69 -16.46 -20.79
CA PHE A 869 13.68 -15.87 -21.66
C PHE A 869 14.36 -14.91 -22.64
N LEU A 870 14.02 -15.02 -23.92
CA LEU A 870 14.48 -14.10 -24.96
C LEU A 870 13.25 -13.48 -25.63
N PRO A 871 12.99 -12.17 -25.41
CA PRO A 871 11.82 -11.49 -25.95
C PRO A 871 11.73 -11.55 -27.48
N ASP A 872 10.53 -11.41 -28.02
CA ASP A 872 10.33 -11.33 -29.46
C ASP A 872 10.70 -9.93 -30.00
N ASP A 873 11.76 -9.85 -30.83
CA ASP A 873 12.30 -8.58 -31.30
C ASP A 873 11.62 -7.97 -32.54
N THR A 874 10.42 -8.45 -32.87
CA THR A 874 9.40 -7.74 -33.68
C THR A 874 8.33 -7.05 -32.84
N GLN A 875 8.42 -7.08 -31.51
CA GLN A 875 7.63 -6.20 -30.64
C GLN A 875 8.39 -4.88 -30.39
N LYS A 876 7.67 -3.79 -30.13
CA LYS A 876 8.28 -2.54 -29.68
C LYS A 876 8.63 -2.62 -28.19
N LEU A 877 9.87 -3.00 -27.89
CA LEU A 877 10.35 -3.26 -26.53
C LEU A 877 11.41 -2.25 -26.07
N ALA A 878 11.49 -2.04 -24.75
CA ALA A 878 12.48 -1.14 -24.13
C ALA A 878 13.87 -1.78 -24.00
N SER A 879 13.94 -3.11 -24.11
CA SER A 879 15.14 -3.92 -24.23
C SER A 879 14.77 -5.21 -25.01
N TYR A 880 15.76 -5.79 -25.69
CA TYR A 880 15.65 -7.09 -26.37
C TYR A 880 16.64 -8.10 -25.77
N ASP A 881 17.19 -7.78 -24.60
CA ASP A 881 18.21 -8.57 -23.94
C ASP A 881 17.58 -9.81 -23.32
N LYS A 882 18.41 -10.85 -23.20
CA LYS A 882 18.04 -12.14 -22.64
C LYS A 882 17.81 -12.00 -21.13
N ILE A 883 16.60 -12.29 -20.67
CA ILE A 883 16.23 -12.26 -19.25
C ILE A 883 16.48 -13.64 -18.65
N ILE A 884 17.51 -13.74 -17.82
CA ILE A 884 17.78 -14.93 -17.01
C ILE A 884 17.20 -14.74 -15.61
N LYS A 885 16.48 -15.75 -15.13
CA LYS A 885 15.96 -15.81 -13.75
C LYS A 885 16.30 -17.16 -13.14
N ASN A 886 17.09 -17.12 -12.07
CA ASN A 886 17.36 -18.28 -11.23
C ASN A 886 16.37 -18.33 -10.06
N PHE A 887 15.93 -19.53 -9.69
CA PHE A 887 15.16 -19.78 -8.48
C PHE A 887 15.35 -21.24 -8.04
N SER A 888 15.07 -21.55 -6.78
CA SER A 888 15.17 -22.92 -6.27
C SER A 888 13.83 -23.38 -5.67
N VAL A 889 13.57 -24.68 -5.76
CA VAL A 889 12.43 -25.32 -5.11
C VAL A 889 12.92 -26.32 -4.07
N THR A 890 12.74 -26.00 -2.79
CA THR A 890 12.97 -26.96 -1.71
C THR A 890 11.84 -27.97 -1.68
N MET A 891 12.16 -29.25 -1.73
CA MET A 891 11.18 -30.32 -1.56
C MET A 891 11.43 -31.10 -0.28
N LYS A 892 10.48 -31.08 0.67
CA LYS A 892 10.56 -31.80 1.95
C LYS A 892 9.23 -32.48 2.30
N THR A 893 9.30 -33.56 3.06
CA THR A 893 8.13 -34.29 3.57
C THR A 893 8.26 -34.56 5.06
N TYR A 894 7.30 -34.12 5.88
CA TYR A 894 7.32 -34.26 7.34
C TYR A 894 6.30 -35.30 7.83
N ASN A 895 6.68 -36.05 8.87
CA ASN A 895 5.90 -37.11 9.53
C ASN A 895 5.08 -37.99 8.55
N GLU A 896 5.77 -38.60 7.57
CA GLU A 896 5.12 -39.24 6.41
C GLU A 896 4.03 -40.28 6.78
N GLY A 897 2.90 -40.21 6.08
CA GLY A 897 1.72 -41.05 6.35
C GLY A 897 0.97 -40.71 7.64
N ARG A 898 1.30 -39.59 8.30
CA ARG A 898 0.69 -39.11 9.55
C ARG A 898 0.46 -37.59 9.48
N ASN A 899 -0.20 -37.05 10.51
CA ASN A 899 -0.44 -35.62 10.64
C ASN A 899 0.82 -34.89 11.14
N ILE A 900 1.07 -33.69 10.62
CA ILE A 900 2.08 -32.76 11.14
C ILE A 900 1.53 -32.14 12.43
N TYR A 901 2.35 -32.00 13.46
CA TYR A 901 2.05 -31.24 14.68
C TYR A 901 2.85 -29.95 14.71
N VAL A 902 2.22 -28.86 15.15
CA VAL A 902 2.84 -27.55 15.33
C VAL A 902 2.55 -26.98 16.71
N SER A 903 3.40 -26.11 17.23
CA SER A 903 3.23 -25.48 18.56
C SER A 903 3.75 -24.03 18.59
N PRO A 904 3.39 -23.20 19.58
CA PRO A 904 3.97 -21.87 19.78
C PRO A 904 5.49 -21.84 20.02
N HIS A 905 6.11 -23.00 20.25
CA HIS A 905 7.55 -23.18 20.43
C HIS A 905 8.10 -24.25 19.47
N GLY A 906 7.41 -24.49 18.34
CA GLY A 906 7.93 -25.32 17.26
C GLY A 906 8.89 -24.52 16.39
N THR A 907 9.78 -25.21 15.67
CA THR A 907 10.83 -24.60 14.83
C THR A 907 10.85 -25.23 13.43
N PRO A 908 11.55 -24.63 12.45
CA PRO A 908 11.71 -25.22 11.11
C PRO A 908 12.41 -26.58 11.10
N ASP A 909 13.18 -26.87 12.16
CA ASP A 909 13.90 -28.14 12.40
C ASP A 909 13.05 -29.21 13.11
N GLY A 910 11.77 -28.92 13.36
CA GLY A 910 10.79 -29.89 13.84
C GLY A 910 10.65 -31.08 12.87
N ASP A 911 10.49 -32.30 13.38
CA ASP A 911 10.22 -33.48 12.53
C ASP A 911 8.73 -33.63 12.16
N GLY A 912 7.90 -32.70 12.65
CA GLY A 912 6.45 -32.70 12.49
C GLY A 912 5.72 -33.68 13.40
N THR A 913 6.41 -34.33 14.35
CA THR A 913 5.77 -35.16 15.39
C THR A 913 5.30 -34.32 16.57
N ARG A 914 4.49 -34.90 17.45
CA ARG A 914 4.06 -34.26 18.70
C ARG A 914 5.19 -34.14 19.76
N ILE A 915 6.39 -34.66 19.47
CA ILE A 915 7.56 -34.55 20.37
C ILE A 915 8.49 -33.44 19.89
N ASN A 916 8.73 -33.33 18.59
CA ASN A 916 9.51 -32.27 17.96
C ASN A 916 8.63 -31.53 16.91
N PRO A 917 7.67 -30.70 17.35
CA PRO A 917 6.70 -30.05 16.48
C PRO A 917 7.35 -28.97 15.60
N LEU A 918 6.81 -28.80 14.39
CA LEU A 918 7.19 -27.72 13.49
C LEU A 918 6.64 -26.36 13.97
N ASP A 919 7.19 -25.27 13.44
CA ASP A 919 6.49 -23.99 13.37
C ASP A 919 5.29 -24.05 12.38
N LEU A 920 4.50 -22.99 12.30
CA LEU A 920 3.28 -22.96 11.49
C LEU A 920 3.55 -22.79 9.98
N ASP A 921 4.56 -22.01 9.62
CA ASP A 921 4.85 -21.61 8.23
C ASP A 921 5.55 -22.74 7.47
N THR A 922 6.54 -23.40 8.09
CA THR A 922 7.16 -24.62 7.56
C THR A 922 6.12 -25.72 7.39
N ALA A 923 5.16 -25.86 8.32
CA ALA A 923 4.07 -26.81 8.16
C ALA A 923 3.12 -26.45 7.00
N VAL A 924 2.81 -25.17 6.79
CA VAL A 924 1.99 -24.69 5.65
C VAL A 924 2.69 -24.91 4.31
N ALA A 925 4.00 -24.67 4.25
CA ALA A 925 4.80 -24.86 3.04
C ALA A 925 4.91 -26.34 2.62
N PHE A 926 5.01 -27.26 3.59
CA PHE A 926 5.31 -28.68 3.32
C PHE A 926 4.17 -29.66 3.58
N VAL A 927 2.98 -29.23 4.04
CA VAL A 927 1.82 -30.14 4.19
C VAL A 927 1.39 -30.72 2.83
N LYS A 928 1.25 -32.04 2.77
CA LYS A 928 0.82 -32.77 1.57
C LYS A 928 -0.71 -32.78 1.42
N GLU A 929 -1.20 -33.01 0.21
CA GLU A 929 -2.62 -33.29 -0.04
C GLU A 929 -3.13 -34.43 0.86
N GLY A 930 -4.30 -34.25 1.47
CA GLY A 930 -4.89 -35.18 2.45
C GLY A 930 -4.24 -35.14 3.85
N GLN A 931 -3.06 -34.54 3.99
CA GLN A 931 -2.34 -34.43 5.27
C GLN A 931 -2.88 -33.26 6.10
N LYS A 932 -2.71 -33.34 7.43
CA LYS A 932 -3.24 -32.37 8.39
C LYS A 932 -2.14 -31.75 9.22
N ILE A 933 -2.18 -30.44 9.37
CA ILE A 933 -1.48 -29.67 10.39
C ILE A 933 -2.36 -29.65 11.63
N ILE A 934 -1.83 -30.08 12.77
CA ILE A 934 -2.51 -30.13 14.07
C ILE A 934 -1.89 -29.08 14.99
N LEU A 935 -2.61 -27.99 15.21
CA LEU A 935 -2.19 -26.91 16.10
C LEU A 935 -2.40 -27.34 17.56
N LEU A 936 -1.32 -27.47 18.32
CA LEU A 936 -1.37 -27.67 19.77
C LEU A 936 -1.86 -26.40 20.48
N SER A 937 -2.35 -26.55 21.71
CA SER A 937 -2.92 -25.43 22.47
C SER A 937 -1.87 -24.36 22.79
N GLY A 938 -2.23 -23.10 22.57
CA GLY A 938 -1.43 -21.93 22.96
C GLY A 938 -1.70 -20.72 22.08
N VAL A 939 -0.86 -19.69 22.23
CA VAL A 939 -0.90 -18.45 21.45
C VAL A 939 0.31 -18.40 20.53
N TYR A 940 0.07 -18.44 19.23
CA TYR A 940 1.07 -18.32 18.17
C TYR A 940 1.19 -16.84 17.82
N ARG A 941 2.09 -16.13 18.50
CA ARG A 941 2.34 -14.71 18.21
C ARG A 941 2.99 -14.52 16.85
N ARG A 942 2.62 -13.46 16.14
CA ARG A 942 3.19 -13.08 14.85
C ARG A 942 3.37 -11.57 14.73
N ASP A 943 4.49 -11.17 14.16
CA ASP A 943 4.78 -9.83 13.64
C ASP A 943 4.37 -9.67 12.16
N SER A 944 4.05 -10.79 11.50
CA SER A 944 3.99 -10.93 10.04
C SER A 944 2.78 -11.76 9.59
N ALA A 945 2.36 -11.56 8.34
CA ALA A 945 1.23 -12.27 7.75
C ALA A 945 1.42 -13.79 7.76
N LEU A 946 0.34 -14.57 7.88
CA LEU A 946 0.35 -16.02 7.61
C LEU A 946 -0.13 -16.26 6.17
N ILE A 947 0.79 -16.62 5.28
CA ILE A 947 0.50 -16.77 3.85
C ILE A 947 0.31 -18.25 3.50
N ILE A 948 -0.84 -18.57 2.91
CA ILE A 948 -1.11 -19.83 2.21
C ILE A 948 -1.23 -19.47 0.71
N PRO A 949 -0.12 -19.51 -0.05
CA PRO A 949 -0.06 -18.91 -1.38
C PRO A 949 -0.89 -19.66 -2.43
N ARG A 950 -1.18 -18.98 -3.55
CA ARG A 950 -1.79 -19.57 -4.75
C ARG A 950 -0.94 -20.77 -5.20
N TYR A 951 -1.57 -21.80 -5.75
CA TYR A 951 -0.95 -23.09 -6.11
C TYR A 951 -0.49 -23.99 -4.94
N ASN A 952 -0.51 -23.52 -3.68
CA ASN A 952 -0.32 -24.39 -2.49
C ASN A 952 -1.62 -25.15 -2.19
N ASP A 953 -2.13 -25.88 -3.17
CA ASP A 953 -3.51 -26.33 -3.22
C ASP A 953 -3.72 -27.74 -2.68
N GLY A 954 -4.90 -27.99 -2.10
CA GLY A 954 -5.47 -29.33 -1.99
C GLY A 954 -6.17 -29.77 -3.28
N THR A 955 -6.69 -31.00 -3.29
CA THR A 955 -7.64 -31.46 -4.31
C THR A 955 -9.05 -31.64 -3.73
N SER A 956 -10.06 -31.83 -4.59
CA SER A 956 -11.45 -32.02 -4.15
C SER A 956 -11.60 -33.29 -3.28
N GLU A 957 -10.80 -34.30 -3.61
CA GLU A 957 -10.65 -35.59 -2.94
C GLU A 957 -9.69 -35.51 -1.74
N ASN A 958 -8.55 -34.81 -1.88
CA ASN A 958 -7.48 -34.76 -0.87
C ASN A 958 -7.14 -33.31 -0.49
N ARG A 959 -8.07 -32.68 0.24
CA ARG A 959 -7.91 -31.34 0.83
C ARG A 959 -6.65 -31.23 1.70
N LYS A 960 -6.12 -30.01 1.84
CA LYS A 960 -5.12 -29.68 2.88
C LYS A 960 -5.84 -29.19 4.13
N TYR A 961 -5.38 -29.58 5.33
CA TYR A 961 -6.08 -29.29 6.58
C TYR A 961 -5.19 -28.53 7.57
N MET A 962 -5.73 -27.49 8.20
CA MET A 962 -5.13 -26.78 9.35
C MET A 962 -6.14 -26.74 10.48
N ILE A 963 -5.96 -27.59 11.50
CA ILE A 963 -6.99 -27.82 12.52
C ILE A 963 -6.43 -27.75 13.94
N ALA A 964 -7.22 -27.25 14.88
CA ALA A 964 -6.95 -27.34 16.31
C ALA A 964 -6.83 -28.81 16.76
N ALA A 965 -5.96 -29.07 17.75
CA ALA A 965 -5.91 -30.36 18.43
C ALA A 965 -7.24 -30.64 19.17
N PRO A 966 -7.60 -31.93 19.37
CA PRO A 966 -8.85 -32.29 20.05
C PRO A 966 -8.97 -31.63 21.43
N TYR A 967 -10.11 -30.96 21.66
CA TYR A 967 -10.45 -30.24 22.89
C TYR A 967 -9.57 -29.01 23.21
N THR A 968 -8.77 -28.51 22.26
CA THR A 968 -8.01 -27.25 22.41
C THR A 968 -8.59 -26.16 21.51
N ARG A 969 -8.25 -24.90 21.80
CA ARG A 969 -8.56 -23.75 20.96
C ARG A 969 -7.34 -22.83 20.86
N PRO A 970 -6.47 -23.03 19.85
CA PRO A 970 -5.26 -22.22 19.68
C PRO A 970 -5.63 -20.85 19.10
N VAL A 971 -4.84 -19.83 19.45
CA VAL A 971 -4.97 -18.47 18.93
C VAL A 971 -3.75 -18.18 18.06
N ILE A 972 -3.96 -17.73 16.83
CA ILE A 972 -2.94 -17.06 16.01
C ILE A 972 -3.16 -15.56 16.21
N ASP A 973 -2.13 -14.89 16.72
CA ASP A 973 -2.24 -13.60 17.37
C ASP A 973 -1.21 -12.64 16.80
N PHE A 974 -1.69 -11.67 16.02
CA PHE A 974 -0.83 -10.78 15.24
C PHE A 974 -0.37 -9.54 16.02
N ASP A 975 -0.70 -9.44 17.32
CA ASP A 975 -0.20 -8.43 18.29
C ASP A 975 -0.28 -6.97 17.83
N LYS A 976 -1.26 -6.64 16.98
CA LYS A 976 -1.45 -5.36 16.26
C LYS A 976 -0.29 -4.96 15.32
N LYS A 977 0.57 -5.92 14.95
CA LYS A 977 1.77 -5.75 14.10
C LYS A 977 1.69 -6.52 12.77
N GLY A 978 1.22 -7.77 12.79
CA GLY A 978 1.12 -8.61 11.58
C GLY A 978 -0.17 -8.43 10.79
N GLU A 979 -0.13 -8.69 9.48
CA GLU A 979 -1.23 -8.37 8.55
C GLU A 979 -2.42 -9.36 8.53
N GLY A 980 -2.47 -10.32 9.45
CA GLY A 980 -3.49 -11.38 9.45
C GLY A 980 -3.14 -12.57 8.55
N VAL A 981 -4.16 -13.32 8.12
CA VAL A 981 -4.01 -14.50 7.24
C VAL A 981 -4.38 -14.17 5.80
N VAL A 982 -3.62 -14.70 4.83
CA VAL A 982 -3.95 -14.67 3.40
C VAL A 982 -4.05 -16.10 2.87
N LEU A 983 -5.26 -16.56 2.56
CA LEU A 983 -5.56 -17.87 1.96
C LEU A 983 -5.85 -17.71 0.47
N SER A 984 -4.79 -17.77 -0.34
CA SER A 984 -4.84 -17.75 -1.81
C SER A 984 -4.89 -19.16 -2.41
N GLY A 985 -4.45 -20.18 -1.67
CA GLY A 985 -4.53 -21.58 -2.08
C GLY A 985 -5.96 -22.13 -2.11
N ASN A 986 -6.20 -23.13 -2.96
CA ASN A 986 -7.49 -23.80 -3.15
C ASN A 986 -7.67 -25.05 -2.26
N TYR A 987 -8.91 -25.46 -2.03
CA TYR A 987 -9.28 -26.72 -1.37
C TYR A 987 -8.71 -26.95 0.06
N TRP A 988 -8.42 -25.88 0.80
CA TRP A 988 -8.07 -25.97 2.22
C TRP A 988 -9.29 -26.23 3.11
N TYR A 989 -9.01 -26.68 4.34
CA TYR A 989 -9.98 -26.83 5.41
C TYR A 989 -9.36 -26.40 6.74
N ILE A 990 -9.74 -25.21 7.19
CA ILE A 990 -9.31 -24.57 8.44
C ILE A 990 -10.36 -24.85 9.52
N ARG A 991 -9.99 -25.29 10.73
CA ARG A 991 -10.99 -25.63 11.78
C ARG A 991 -10.57 -25.31 13.21
N GLY A 992 -11.43 -24.58 13.94
CA GLY A 992 -11.40 -24.45 15.39
C GLY A 992 -10.28 -23.56 15.95
N ILE A 993 -9.76 -22.66 15.13
CA ILE A 993 -8.64 -21.77 15.43
C ILE A 993 -9.17 -20.35 15.62
N ASP A 994 -8.58 -19.59 16.53
CA ASP A 994 -8.86 -18.17 16.69
C ASP A 994 -7.80 -17.33 15.97
N PHE A 995 -8.22 -16.25 15.32
CA PHE A 995 -7.37 -15.31 14.58
C PHE A 995 -7.62 -13.91 15.14
N ALA A 996 -6.59 -13.31 15.74
CA ALA A 996 -6.77 -12.14 16.58
C ALA A 996 -5.74 -11.03 16.33
N ARG A 997 -6.18 -9.79 16.53
CA ARG A 997 -5.31 -8.60 16.65
C ARG A 997 -4.40 -8.35 15.45
N SER A 998 -4.91 -8.43 14.22
CA SER A 998 -4.17 -7.92 13.04
C SER A 998 -3.83 -6.42 13.13
N ALA A 999 -2.86 -6.00 12.32
CA ALA A 999 -2.39 -4.62 12.23
C ALA A 999 -3.46 -3.61 11.74
N PRO A 1000 -3.35 -2.33 12.10
CA PRO A 1000 -4.24 -1.27 11.62
C PRO A 1000 -4.38 -1.21 10.09
N ASN A 1001 -5.61 -1.30 9.56
CA ASN A 1001 -5.96 -1.44 8.14
C ASN A 1001 -5.63 -2.80 7.49
N HIS A 1002 -5.32 -3.85 8.27
CA HIS A 1002 -5.12 -5.21 7.78
C HIS A 1002 -6.16 -6.16 8.39
N LYS A 1003 -6.70 -7.06 7.58
CA LYS A 1003 -7.87 -7.91 7.91
C LYS A 1003 -7.44 -9.12 8.76
N GLY A 1004 -8.35 -9.68 9.56
CA GLY A 1004 -8.04 -10.87 10.36
C GLY A 1004 -7.72 -12.10 9.49
N PHE A 1005 -8.54 -12.32 8.45
CA PHE A 1005 -8.41 -13.43 7.53
C PHE A 1005 -8.95 -13.09 6.13
N THR A 1006 -8.13 -13.21 5.09
CA THR A 1006 -8.54 -12.98 3.68
C THR A 1006 -8.56 -14.30 2.91
N ILE A 1007 -9.62 -14.56 2.14
CA ILE A 1007 -9.74 -15.71 1.24
C ILE A 1007 -9.74 -15.22 -0.21
N GLY A 1008 -8.64 -15.46 -0.92
CA GLY A 1008 -8.50 -15.28 -2.36
C GLY A 1008 -8.61 -16.57 -3.17
N GLY A 1009 -8.39 -17.73 -2.54
CA GLY A 1009 -8.57 -19.04 -3.16
C GLY A 1009 -10.02 -19.52 -3.20
N SER A 1010 -10.27 -20.61 -3.93
CA SER A 1010 -11.59 -21.21 -4.14
C SER A 1010 -11.78 -22.57 -3.47
N HIS A 1011 -13.04 -22.96 -3.29
CA HIS A 1011 -13.49 -24.21 -2.67
C HIS A 1011 -13.00 -24.45 -1.23
N ASN A 1012 -12.53 -23.42 -0.51
CA ASN A 1012 -12.03 -23.54 0.85
C ASN A 1012 -13.15 -23.72 1.89
N ILE A 1013 -12.83 -24.34 3.03
CA ILE A 1013 -13.75 -24.48 4.17
C ILE A 1013 -13.10 -23.87 5.41
N VAL A 1014 -13.83 -23.03 6.13
CA VAL A 1014 -13.39 -22.44 7.41
C VAL A 1014 -14.48 -22.70 8.45
N GLU A 1015 -14.19 -23.50 9.48
CA GLU A 1015 -15.22 -24.03 10.39
C GLU A 1015 -14.91 -23.78 11.88
N GLY A 1016 -15.86 -23.16 12.59
CA GLY A 1016 -15.79 -22.99 14.05
C GLY A 1016 -14.65 -22.10 14.54
N CYS A 1017 -14.10 -21.27 13.66
CA CYS A 1017 -13.02 -20.31 13.95
C CYS A 1017 -13.58 -19.01 14.53
N ARG A 1018 -12.72 -18.19 15.17
CA ARG A 1018 -13.09 -16.82 15.54
C ARG A 1018 -12.14 -15.78 14.95
N PHE A 1019 -12.66 -14.58 14.72
CA PHE A 1019 -11.94 -13.45 14.15
C PHE A 1019 -12.21 -12.21 15.02
N TYR A 1020 -11.26 -11.82 15.87
CA TYR A 1020 -11.53 -10.74 16.83
C TYR A 1020 -10.41 -9.74 17.07
N GLU A 1021 -10.80 -8.55 17.51
CA GLU A 1021 -9.90 -7.41 17.75
C GLU A 1021 -9.02 -7.06 16.53
N ASN A 1022 -9.40 -7.40 15.30
CA ASN A 1022 -8.57 -7.16 14.12
C ASN A 1022 -8.56 -5.67 13.75
N GLY A 1023 -7.49 -5.22 13.08
CA GLY A 1023 -7.30 -3.82 12.66
C GLY A 1023 -8.05 -3.43 11.38
N ASP A 1024 -8.86 -4.33 10.83
CA ASP A 1024 -9.80 -4.20 9.72
C ASP A 1024 -10.76 -5.43 9.79
N THR A 1025 -11.60 -5.67 8.77
CA THR A 1025 -12.58 -6.78 8.68
C THR A 1025 -12.09 -8.10 9.28
N GLY A 1026 -12.91 -8.77 10.10
CA GLY A 1026 -12.56 -10.04 10.74
C GLY A 1026 -12.24 -11.17 9.75
N LEU A 1027 -13.14 -11.43 8.79
CA LEU A 1027 -12.86 -12.29 7.63
C LEU A 1027 -13.46 -11.72 6.34
N GLN A 1028 -12.69 -11.67 5.25
CA GLN A 1028 -13.14 -11.21 3.93
C GLN A 1028 -12.87 -12.24 2.81
N ILE A 1029 -13.82 -12.40 1.89
CA ILE A 1029 -13.67 -13.18 0.65
C ILE A 1029 -13.57 -12.21 -0.55
N SER A 1030 -12.38 -12.08 -1.12
CA SER A 1030 -12.04 -11.18 -2.25
C SER A 1030 -10.71 -11.60 -2.88
N ARG A 1031 -10.45 -11.28 -4.15
CA ARG A 1031 -9.17 -11.63 -4.81
C ARG A 1031 -7.96 -11.16 -4.00
N THR A 1032 -6.88 -11.94 -4.04
CA THR A 1032 -5.58 -11.62 -3.41
C THR A 1032 -4.48 -11.33 -4.44
N ASP A 1033 -4.83 -11.30 -5.72
CA ASP A 1033 -3.93 -11.04 -6.84
C ASP A 1033 -4.47 -9.89 -7.71
N THR A 1034 -3.78 -9.60 -8.81
CA THR A 1034 -4.12 -8.51 -9.74
C THR A 1034 -5.23 -8.86 -10.73
N SER A 1035 -5.68 -10.12 -10.81
CA SER A 1035 -6.52 -10.61 -11.91
C SER A 1035 -7.89 -9.96 -11.96
N THR A 1036 -8.23 -9.36 -13.10
CA THR A 1036 -9.54 -8.73 -13.35
C THR A 1036 -10.59 -9.72 -13.86
N ASN A 1037 -10.20 -10.97 -14.13
CA ASN A 1037 -11.10 -12.00 -14.66
C ASN A 1037 -12.05 -12.55 -13.58
N LEU A 1038 -13.35 -12.38 -13.79
CA LEU A 1038 -14.42 -12.85 -12.90
C LEU A 1038 -14.30 -14.35 -12.56
N SER A 1039 -13.82 -15.17 -13.50
CA SER A 1039 -13.70 -16.63 -13.30
C SER A 1039 -12.56 -17.06 -12.39
N GLU A 1040 -11.65 -16.14 -12.02
CA GLU A 1040 -10.54 -16.37 -11.10
C GLU A 1040 -10.84 -15.85 -9.68
N TRP A 1041 -11.97 -15.15 -9.48
CA TRP A 1041 -12.35 -14.63 -8.16
C TRP A 1041 -12.72 -15.77 -7.19
N PRO A 1042 -12.38 -15.64 -5.89
CA PRO A 1042 -12.61 -16.68 -4.87
C PRO A 1042 -14.07 -17.15 -4.85
N SER A 1043 -14.28 -18.41 -5.25
CA SER A 1043 -15.60 -19.00 -5.47
C SER A 1043 -15.79 -20.26 -4.61
N PHE A 1044 -17.05 -20.61 -4.32
CA PHE A 1044 -17.46 -21.84 -3.63
C PHE A 1044 -16.82 -22.06 -2.23
N ASN A 1045 -16.39 -20.99 -1.57
CA ASN A 1045 -15.86 -21.04 -0.21
C ASN A 1045 -16.98 -21.14 0.83
N ARG A 1046 -16.75 -21.86 1.92
CA ARG A 1046 -17.79 -22.19 2.92
C ARG A 1046 -17.32 -21.86 4.33
N ILE A 1047 -17.92 -20.82 4.92
CA ILE A 1047 -17.63 -20.34 6.27
C ILE A 1047 -18.74 -20.86 7.20
N ILE A 1048 -18.38 -21.69 8.18
CA ILE A 1048 -19.33 -22.54 8.91
C ILE A 1048 -19.15 -22.38 10.42
N ASN A 1049 -20.21 -22.00 11.14
CA ASN A 1049 -20.25 -21.89 12.59
C ASN A 1049 -19.14 -20.99 13.21
N CYS A 1050 -18.62 -20.04 12.44
CA CYS A 1050 -17.61 -19.08 12.86
C CYS A 1050 -18.22 -17.88 13.62
N GLU A 1051 -17.39 -17.11 14.30
CA GLU A 1051 -17.81 -15.96 15.12
C GLU A 1051 -16.81 -14.80 14.99
N SER A 1052 -17.29 -13.56 14.85
CA SER A 1052 -16.45 -12.40 14.50
C SER A 1052 -16.85 -11.12 15.22
N PHE A 1053 -15.92 -10.50 15.96
CA PHE A 1053 -16.24 -9.42 16.90
C PHE A 1053 -15.10 -8.48 17.27
N ASP A 1054 -15.44 -7.29 17.75
CA ASP A 1054 -14.50 -6.24 18.20
C ASP A 1054 -13.45 -5.80 17.15
N ASN A 1055 -13.69 -6.12 15.88
CA ASN A 1055 -12.83 -5.70 14.77
C ASN A 1055 -13.02 -4.20 14.51
N ARG A 1056 -11.91 -3.45 14.38
CA ARG A 1056 -11.90 -1.98 14.26
C ARG A 1056 -10.73 -1.44 13.45
N ASP A 1057 -11.06 -0.77 12.35
CA ASP A 1057 -10.13 0.03 11.55
C ASP A 1057 -9.90 1.43 12.15
N PRO A 1058 -8.75 2.10 11.87
CA PRO A 1058 -8.45 3.44 12.39
C PRO A 1058 -9.45 4.53 12.02
N SER A 1059 -10.14 4.38 10.89
CA SER A 1059 -11.17 5.29 10.40
C SER A 1059 -12.58 4.96 10.92
N GLU A 1060 -12.73 3.81 11.59
CA GLU A 1060 -13.95 3.34 12.27
C GLU A 1060 -15.16 3.14 11.34
N ASN A 1061 -14.91 2.78 10.07
CA ASN A 1061 -15.90 2.68 9.01
C ASN A 1061 -15.57 1.66 7.88
N ASN A 1062 -14.78 0.62 8.18
CA ASN A 1062 -14.48 -0.46 7.21
C ASN A 1062 -14.43 -1.86 7.84
N ALA A 1063 -14.20 -1.97 9.16
CA ALA A 1063 -13.99 -3.25 9.82
C ALA A 1063 -15.31 -3.96 10.19
N ASP A 1064 -15.82 -4.74 9.24
CA ASP A 1064 -16.98 -5.62 9.45
C ASP A 1064 -16.61 -6.92 10.20
N GLY A 1065 -17.64 -7.63 10.68
CA GLY A 1065 -17.47 -9.00 11.16
C GLY A 1065 -17.08 -9.97 10.04
N PHE A 1066 -17.89 -10.02 8.99
CA PHE A 1066 -17.64 -10.83 7.80
C PHE A 1066 -17.87 -10.03 6.52
N ALA A 1067 -17.12 -10.31 5.48
CA ALA A 1067 -17.35 -9.72 4.16
C ALA A 1067 -17.14 -10.71 3.01
N ALA A 1068 -17.90 -10.51 1.94
CA ALA A 1068 -17.71 -11.15 0.65
C ALA A 1068 -18.02 -10.10 -0.42
N LYS A 1069 -17.03 -9.25 -0.70
CA LYS A 1069 -17.22 -7.93 -1.33
C LYS A 1069 -16.12 -7.60 -2.34
N LEU A 1070 -16.39 -6.60 -3.18
CA LEU A 1070 -15.56 -6.08 -4.28
C LEU A 1070 -15.26 -7.07 -5.42
N THR A 1071 -14.59 -8.19 -5.10
CA THR A 1071 -14.10 -9.19 -6.07
C THR A 1071 -14.34 -10.59 -5.53
N SER A 1072 -15.58 -10.85 -5.09
CA SER A 1072 -16.02 -12.14 -4.57
C SER A 1072 -16.66 -12.96 -5.69
N GLY A 1073 -16.23 -14.20 -5.85
CA GLY A 1073 -16.74 -15.12 -6.86
C GLY A 1073 -18.08 -15.76 -6.48
N ILE A 1074 -18.54 -16.71 -7.29
CA ILE A 1074 -19.88 -17.32 -7.16
C ILE A 1074 -19.94 -18.39 -6.06
N GLY A 1075 -21.12 -18.56 -5.45
CA GLY A 1075 -21.43 -19.72 -4.61
C GLY A 1075 -20.71 -19.73 -3.25
N ASN A 1076 -20.24 -18.59 -2.76
CA ASN A 1076 -19.70 -18.46 -1.41
C ASN A 1076 -20.84 -18.55 -0.37
N GLU A 1077 -20.64 -19.32 0.70
CA GLU A 1077 -21.64 -19.61 1.74
C GLU A 1077 -21.16 -19.19 3.14
N PHE A 1078 -22.00 -18.48 3.90
CA PHE A 1078 -21.88 -18.31 5.36
C PHE A 1078 -23.01 -19.07 6.05
N ILE A 1079 -22.68 -19.99 6.95
CA ILE A 1079 -23.62 -20.95 7.54
C ILE A 1079 -23.45 -20.98 9.05
N GLY A 1080 -24.49 -20.64 9.81
CA GLY A 1080 -24.48 -20.72 11.28
C GLY A 1080 -23.52 -19.73 11.96
N CYS A 1081 -23.01 -18.73 11.24
CA CYS A 1081 -22.01 -17.78 11.72
C CYS A 1081 -22.62 -16.66 12.58
N VAL A 1082 -21.80 -15.99 13.39
CA VAL A 1082 -22.22 -14.88 14.28
C VAL A 1082 -21.28 -13.68 14.12
N ALA A 1083 -21.83 -12.49 13.87
CA ALA A 1083 -21.06 -11.24 13.90
C ALA A 1083 -21.63 -10.29 14.94
N HIS A 1084 -20.80 -9.85 15.88
CA HIS A 1084 -21.25 -8.90 16.90
C HIS A 1084 -20.20 -7.88 17.29
N HIS A 1085 -20.63 -6.70 17.72
CA HIS A 1085 -19.73 -5.67 18.25
C HIS A 1085 -18.55 -5.27 17.33
N ASN A 1086 -18.69 -5.42 16.01
CA ASN A 1086 -17.72 -4.89 15.05
C ASN A 1086 -17.91 -3.37 14.89
N ILE A 1087 -16.89 -2.59 14.53
CA ILE A 1087 -17.01 -1.12 14.53
C ILE A 1087 -17.95 -0.60 13.43
N ASP A 1088 -18.07 -1.36 12.33
CA ASP A 1088 -19.00 -1.09 11.23
C ASP A 1088 -20.10 -2.17 11.15
N ASP A 1089 -20.19 -2.95 10.08
CA ASP A 1089 -21.27 -3.92 9.87
C ASP A 1089 -21.00 -5.31 10.49
N GLY A 1090 -22.07 -6.09 10.72
CA GLY A 1090 -21.94 -7.53 10.97
C GLY A 1090 -21.53 -8.30 9.71
N TRP A 1091 -22.18 -8.00 8.57
CA TRP A 1091 -21.86 -8.50 7.23
C TRP A 1091 -21.86 -7.38 6.20
N ASP A 1092 -20.84 -7.34 5.33
CA ASP A 1092 -20.82 -6.48 4.14
C ASP A 1092 -20.61 -7.29 2.83
N LEU A 1093 -21.56 -7.13 1.91
CA LEU A 1093 -21.56 -7.70 0.55
C LEU A 1093 -21.39 -6.62 -0.54
N TYR A 1094 -20.65 -5.54 -0.27
CA TYR A 1094 -20.48 -4.42 -1.20
C TYR A 1094 -20.01 -4.84 -2.61
N THR A 1095 -20.73 -4.38 -3.62
CA THR A 1095 -20.40 -4.54 -5.04
C THR A 1095 -20.23 -3.17 -5.67
N LYS A 1096 -19.31 -3.02 -6.64
CA LYS A 1096 -18.83 -1.71 -7.13
C LYS A 1096 -18.94 -1.59 -8.64
N ALA A 1097 -19.46 -0.48 -9.14
CA ALA A 1097 -19.75 -0.23 -10.56
C ALA A 1097 -18.59 -0.55 -11.51
N GLY A 1098 -17.41 0.02 -11.28
CA GLY A 1098 -16.20 -0.20 -12.09
C GLY A 1098 -15.51 -1.55 -11.85
N THR A 1099 -16.10 -2.44 -11.06
CA THR A 1099 -15.68 -3.85 -10.92
C THR A 1099 -16.77 -4.81 -11.41
N GLY A 1100 -18.03 -4.39 -11.41
CA GLY A 1100 -19.20 -5.16 -11.85
C GLY A 1100 -19.98 -5.82 -10.71
N GLU A 1101 -20.80 -6.81 -11.08
CA GLU A 1101 -21.53 -7.69 -10.15
C GLU A 1101 -20.58 -8.72 -9.53
N ILE A 1102 -20.53 -8.77 -8.19
CA ILE A 1102 -19.93 -9.90 -7.46
C ILE A 1102 -20.82 -11.16 -7.52
N GLY A 1103 -20.22 -12.33 -7.34
CA GLY A 1103 -20.97 -13.57 -7.32
C GLY A 1103 -22.02 -13.65 -6.19
N PRO A 1104 -23.21 -14.23 -6.43
CA PRO A 1104 -24.23 -14.34 -5.40
C PRO A 1104 -23.79 -15.16 -4.17
N VAL A 1105 -23.83 -14.50 -3.01
CA VAL A 1105 -23.53 -15.07 -1.69
C VAL A 1105 -24.79 -15.65 -1.04
N VAL A 1106 -24.63 -16.75 -0.30
CA VAL A 1106 -25.67 -17.35 0.55
C VAL A 1106 -25.32 -17.14 2.03
N ILE A 1107 -26.26 -16.60 2.80
CA ILE A 1107 -26.19 -16.49 4.26
C ILE A 1107 -27.32 -17.34 4.86
N ASP A 1108 -27.00 -18.37 5.64
CA ASP A 1108 -27.97 -19.29 6.23
C ASP A 1108 -27.76 -19.44 7.74
N SER A 1109 -28.81 -19.23 8.51
CA SER A 1109 -28.84 -19.50 9.96
C SER A 1109 -27.84 -18.66 10.77
N CYS A 1110 -27.51 -17.46 10.29
CA CYS A 1110 -26.53 -16.55 10.89
C CYS A 1110 -27.17 -15.55 11.87
N ILE A 1111 -26.37 -14.93 12.75
CA ILE A 1111 -26.84 -13.93 13.73
C ILE A 1111 -25.94 -12.69 13.70
N ALA A 1112 -26.53 -11.50 13.55
CA ALA A 1112 -25.83 -10.21 13.58
C ALA A 1112 -26.36 -9.33 14.72
N TYR A 1113 -25.53 -8.95 15.71
CA TYR A 1113 -26.01 -8.10 16.81
C TYR A 1113 -25.01 -7.09 17.37
N GLU A 1114 -25.52 -5.95 17.83
CA GLU A 1114 -24.74 -4.91 18.53
C GLU A 1114 -23.53 -4.37 17.72
N ASN A 1115 -23.52 -4.60 16.39
CA ASN A 1115 -22.52 -4.02 15.50
C ASN A 1115 -22.67 -2.50 15.41
N GLY A 1116 -21.55 -1.79 15.26
CA GLY A 1116 -21.42 -0.36 15.43
C GLY A 1116 -21.06 0.10 16.84
N THR A 1117 -20.86 -0.82 17.81
CA THR A 1117 -20.38 -0.56 19.17
C THR A 1117 -19.55 -1.74 19.67
N LEU A 1118 -18.30 -1.51 20.10
CA LEU A 1118 -17.43 -2.56 20.63
C LEU A 1118 -17.90 -3.05 22.01
N THR A 1119 -17.43 -4.22 22.47
CA THR A 1119 -17.76 -4.79 23.79
C THR A 1119 -17.30 -3.93 24.98
N ASP A 1120 -16.37 -3.00 24.76
CA ASP A 1120 -15.95 -1.99 25.75
C ASP A 1120 -16.89 -0.76 25.82
N GLY A 1121 -17.86 -0.65 24.91
CA GLY A 1121 -18.79 0.48 24.77
C GLY A 1121 -18.38 1.54 23.75
N THR A 1122 -17.26 1.37 23.03
CA THR A 1122 -16.81 2.31 21.98
C THR A 1122 -17.75 2.30 20.78
N VAL A 1123 -18.47 3.39 20.56
CA VAL A 1123 -19.40 3.58 19.44
C VAL A 1123 -18.66 4.05 18.19
N GLY A 1124 -18.75 3.30 17.09
CA GLY A 1124 -18.02 3.58 15.84
C GLY A 1124 -18.51 4.78 15.02
N LYS A 1125 -17.95 4.97 13.82
CA LYS A 1125 -18.36 6.05 12.88
C LYS A 1125 -19.04 5.56 11.59
N GLY A 1126 -18.91 4.28 11.26
CA GLY A 1126 -19.45 3.65 10.05
C GLY A 1126 -20.98 3.56 9.95
N ASP A 1127 -21.45 2.68 9.07
CA ASP A 1127 -22.86 2.49 8.73
C ASP A 1127 -23.62 1.71 9.81
N LYS A 1128 -23.02 0.66 10.40
CA LYS A 1128 -23.47 -0.08 11.63
C LYS A 1128 -24.63 -1.07 11.47
N ASN A 1129 -24.77 -1.73 10.34
CA ASN A 1129 -25.86 -2.66 10.04
C ASN A 1129 -25.59 -4.07 10.57
N GLY A 1130 -26.65 -4.86 10.75
CA GLY A 1130 -26.52 -6.30 10.98
C GLY A 1130 -26.07 -7.02 9.69
N PHE A 1131 -26.82 -6.83 8.61
CA PHE A 1131 -26.50 -7.36 7.28
C PHE A 1131 -26.62 -6.26 6.20
N LYS A 1132 -25.51 -5.86 5.58
CA LYS A 1132 -25.42 -4.99 4.40
C LYS A 1132 -25.31 -5.85 3.14
N LEU A 1133 -26.40 -5.92 2.37
CA LEU A 1133 -26.63 -6.93 1.33
C LEU A 1133 -26.45 -6.41 -0.11
N GLY A 1134 -25.43 -5.57 -0.33
CA GLY A 1134 -25.02 -5.12 -1.68
C GLY A 1134 -24.42 -3.72 -1.71
N GLY A 1135 -24.41 -3.10 -2.89
CA GLY A 1135 -23.88 -1.76 -3.13
C GLY A 1135 -24.31 -1.15 -4.47
N GLU A 1136 -24.16 0.17 -4.58
CA GLU A 1136 -24.17 0.99 -5.81
C GLU A 1136 -25.34 0.78 -6.82
N GLY A 1137 -26.46 0.17 -6.41
CA GLY A 1137 -27.63 -0.07 -7.27
C GLY A 1137 -27.56 -1.37 -8.09
N ILE A 1138 -26.50 -2.17 -7.92
CA ILE A 1138 -26.22 -3.35 -8.74
C ILE A 1138 -27.07 -4.54 -8.26
N ALA A 1139 -27.71 -5.23 -9.20
CA ALA A 1139 -28.82 -6.17 -8.97
C ALA A 1139 -28.40 -7.61 -8.61
N VAL A 1140 -27.61 -7.79 -7.54
CA VAL A 1140 -27.05 -9.11 -7.18
C VAL A 1140 -28.06 -9.97 -6.38
N PRO A 1141 -28.42 -11.18 -6.83
CA PRO A 1141 -29.43 -12.04 -6.18
C PRO A 1141 -28.90 -12.77 -4.92
N HIS A 1142 -28.45 -12.01 -3.92
CA HIS A 1142 -28.01 -12.54 -2.63
C HIS A 1142 -29.16 -13.19 -1.86
N VAL A 1143 -28.90 -14.36 -1.26
CA VAL A 1143 -29.90 -15.14 -0.52
C VAL A 1143 -29.55 -15.15 0.96
N ILE A 1144 -30.35 -14.48 1.79
CA ILE A 1144 -30.25 -14.55 3.25
C ILE A 1144 -31.46 -15.26 3.85
N ARG A 1145 -31.22 -16.33 4.61
CA ARG A 1145 -32.29 -17.14 5.21
C ARG A 1145 -32.01 -17.61 6.63
N ASN A 1146 -33.08 -17.94 7.34
CA ASN A 1146 -33.06 -18.47 8.71
C ASN A 1146 -32.27 -17.61 9.73
N SER A 1147 -32.00 -16.34 9.43
CA SER A 1147 -31.02 -15.50 10.12
C SER A 1147 -31.68 -14.45 11.02
N ILE A 1148 -30.94 -13.94 12.02
CA ILE A 1148 -31.44 -13.03 13.04
C ILE A 1148 -30.59 -11.75 13.12
N ALA A 1149 -31.19 -10.56 13.17
CA ALA A 1149 -30.49 -9.29 13.43
C ALA A 1149 -31.09 -8.49 14.59
N PHE A 1150 -30.31 -8.10 15.59
CA PHE A 1150 -30.82 -7.28 16.69
C PHE A 1150 -29.84 -6.28 17.31
N ASN A 1151 -30.37 -5.21 17.91
CA ASN A 1151 -29.60 -4.18 18.63
C ASN A 1151 -28.45 -3.51 17.81
N ASN A 1152 -28.39 -3.68 16.48
CA ASN A 1152 -27.32 -3.07 15.67
C ASN A 1152 -27.50 -1.54 15.58
N GLY A 1153 -26.41 -0.80 15.46
CA GLY A 1153 -26.39 0.68 15.46
C GLY A 1153 -27.05 1.35 14.24
N ALA A 1154 -27.50 0.56 13.27
CA ALA A 1154 -28.30 0.99 12.13
C ALA A 1154 -29.38 -0.03 11.75
N ALA A 1155 -29.38 -0.53 10.51
CA ALA A 1155 -30.42 -1.43 10.03
C ALA A 1155 -30.16 -2.87 10.48
N GLY A 1156 -31.20 -3.64 10.78
CA GLY A 1156 -31.07 -5.08 10.98
C GLY A 1156 -30.64 -5.78 9.68
N PHE A 1157 -31.44 -5.56 8.63
CA PHE A 1157 -31.17 -6.01 7.27
C PHE A 1157 -31.31 -4.80 6.33
N THR A 1158 -30.27 -4.46 5.56
CA THR A 1158 -30.32 -3.42 4.53
C THR A 1158 -29.91 -3.97 3.17
N SER A 1159 -30.62 -3.57 2.11
CA SER A 1159 -30.23 -3.87 0.73
C SER A 1159 -29.02 -3.04 0.28
N ASN A 1160 -28.74 -1.91 0.94
CA ASN A 1160 -27.68 -0.97 0.56
C ASN A 1160 -27.68 -0.64 -0.96
N SER A 1161 -28.86 -0.24 -1.43
CA SER A 1161 -29.20 0.02 -2.84
C SER A 1161 -29.31 -1.17 -3.80
N ASN A 1162 -28.88 -2.40 -3.46
CA ASN A 1162 -29.08 -3.57 -4.32
C ASN A 1162 -30.59 -3.87 -4.51
N PRO A 1163 -31.16 -3.83 -5.73
CA PRO A 1163 -32.58 -4.04 -5.97
C PRO A 1163 -33.06 -5.51 -5.93
N ASN A 1164 -32.18 -6.51 -5.70
CA ASN A 1164 -32.43 -7.93 -6.00
C ASN A 1164 -32.27 -8.89 -4.79
N VAL A 1165 -32.38 -8.39 -3.55
CA VAL A 1165 -32.14 -9.20 -2.34
C VAL A 1165 -33.28 -10.20 -2.06
N ILE A 1166 -32.91 -11.45 -1.73
CA ILE A 1166 -33.83 -12.55 -1.41
C ILE A 1166 -33.73 -12.88 0.10
N ALA A 1167 -34.80 -12.62 0.85
CA ALA A 1167 -34.87 -12.80 2.30
C ALA A 1167 -35.98 -13.79 2.72
N ILE A 1168 -35.61 -14.90 3.37
CA ILE A 1168 -36.53 -16.01 3.67
C ILE A 1168 -36.42 -16.44 5.15
N ASN A 1169 -37.53 -16.43 5.89
CA ASN A 1169 -37.60 -16.93 7.28
C ASN A 1169 -36.59 -16.26 8.23
N ASN A 1170 -36.44 -14.94 8.13
CA ASN A 1170 -35.51 -14.14 8.95
C ASN A 1170 -36.26 -13.36 10.04
N ILE A 1171 -35.57 -13.03 11.14
CA ILE A 1171 -36.12 -12.25 12.26
C ILE A 1171 -35.26 -11.02 12.52
N ALA A 1172 -35.86 -9.85 12.74
CA ALA A 1172 -35.17 -8.63 13.10
C ALA A 1172 -35.86 -7.93 14.29
N TYR A 1173 -35.09 -7.45 15.28
CA TYR A 1173 -35.65 -6.67 16.38
C TYR A 1173 -34.72 -5.62 17.00
N ASN A 1174 -35.29 -4.49 17.41
CA ASN A 1174 -34.63 -3.39 18.13
C ASN A 1174 -33.37 -2.82 17.44
N ASN A 1175 -33.31 -2.82 16.11
CA ASN A 1175 -32.19 -2.23 15.35
C ASN A 1175 -32.39 -0.71 15.19
N ALA A 1176 -31.36 0.09 15.47
CA ALA A 1176 -31.51 1.51 15.79
C ALA A 1176 -31.97 2.43 14.63
N LYS A 1177 -31.78 2.02 13.36
CA LYS A 1177 -32.29 2.73 12.17
C LYS A 1177 -33.37 1.93 11.42
N GLY A 1178 -33.98 0.92 12.06
CA GLY A 1178 -35.05 0.09 11.50
C GLY A 1178 -34.63 -1.37 11.32
N ASN A 1179 -35.61 -2.28 11.28
CA ASN A 1179 -35.32 -3.72 11.22
C ASN A 1179 -35.08 -4.20 9.79
N LEU A 1180 -35.84 -3.68 8.83
CA LEU A 1180 -35.71 -3.98 7.40
C LEU A 1180 -35.68 -2.67 6.58
N VAL A 1181 -34.62 -2.49 5.79
CA VAL A 1181 -34.41 -1.32 4.90
C VAL A 1181 -34.07 -1.82 3.49
N PHE A 1182 -35.09 -2.19 2.72
CA PHE A 1182 -34.97 -2.71 1.36
C PHE A 1182 -35.32 -1.63 0.34
N THR A 1183 -34.33 -0.81 0.01
CA THR A 1183 -34.43 0.34 -0.90
C THR A 1183 -33.42 0.27 -2.04
N THR A 1184 -33.62 1.11 -3.05
CA THR A 1184 -32.69 1.33 -4.18
C THR A 1184 -32.85 2.76 -4.70
N TYR A 1185 -32.09 3.15 -5.73
CA TYR A 1185 -32.19 4.49 -6.30
C TYR A 1185 -33.53 4.72 -7.01
N SER A 1186 -33.95 5.99 -7.08
CA SER A 1186 -35.24 6.37 -7.65
C SER A 1186 -35.38 5.91 -9.10
N GLY A 1187 -36.47 5.19 -9.41
CA GLY A 1187 -36.76 4.73 -10.77
C GLY A 1187 -36.14 3.38 -11.18
N MET A 1188 -35.32 2.75 -10.33
CA MET A 1188 -34.82 1.39 -10.59
C MET A 1188 -35.93 0.33 -10.33
N GLU A 1189 -35.96 -0.71 -11.14
CA GLU A 1189 -36.87 -1.86 -10.95
C GLU A 1189 -36.36 -2.77 -9.81
N THR A 1190 -37.24 -3.15 -8.88
CA THR A 1190 -36.90 -4.00 -7.74
C THR A 1190 -37.42 -5.43 -7.91
N ASN A 1191 -36.55 -6.40 -7.60
CA ASN A 1191 -36.81 -7.84 -7.66
C ASN A 1191 -36.72 -8.50 -6.26
N PHE A 1192 -36.91 -7.70 -5.20
CA PHE A 1192 -36.89 -8.17 -3.81
C PHE A 1192 -37.85 -9.33 -3.55
N VAL A 1193 -37.37 -10.34 -2.84
CA VAL A 1193 -38.19 -11.48 -2.37
C VAL A 1193 -38.20 -11.50 -0.85
N LEU A 1194 -39.40 -11.56 -0.25
CA LEU A 1194 -39.58 -11.57 1.20
C LEU A 1194 -40.63 -12.64 1.59
N ASP A 1195 -40.19 -13.74 2.20
CA ASP A 1195 -41.09 -14.84 2.60
C ASP A 1195 -40.85 -15.30 4.05
N GLY A 1196 -41.79 -14.99 4.95
CA GLY A 1196 -41.70 -15.33 6.37
C GLY A 1196 -40.80 -14.41 7.19
N PHE A 1197 -40.65 -13.14 6.79
CA PHE A 1197 -39.85 -12.17 7.55
C PHE A 1197 -40.63 -11.65 8.77
N ILE A 1198 -39.96 -11.57 9.93
CA ILE A 1198 -40.54 -11.10 11.19
C ILE A 1198 -39.75 -9.91 11.72
N SER A 1199 -40.32 -8.72 11.60
CA SER A 1199 -39.86 -7.50 12.26
C SER A 1199 -40.63 -7.31 13.58
N TYR A 1200 -39.94 -7.00 14.68
CA TYR A 1200 -40.55 -6.73 15.98
C TYR A 1200 -39.75 -5.70 16.76
N ASN A 1201 -40.39 -4.81 17.52
CA ASN A 1201 -39.68 -3.84 18.36
C ASN A 1201 -40.36 -3.69 19.72
N THR A 1202 -39.56 -3.69 20.79
CA THR A 1202 -40.01 -3.37 22.16
C THR A 1202 -39.75 -1.91 22.53
N GLU A 1203 -38.87 -1.22 21.79
CA GLU A 1203 -38.51 0.18 21.99
C GLU A 1203 -38.70 1.00 20.70
N GLY A 1204 -38.57 2.32 20.79
CA GLY A 1204 -38.96 3.27 19.73
C GLY A 1204 -38.02 3.34 18.53
N ALA A 1205 -37.90 2.25 17.76
CA ALA A 1205 -37.17 2.20 16.49
C ALA A 1205 -38.03 2.72 15.31
N PRO A 1206 -37.41 3.08 14.17
CA PRO A 1206 -38.11 3.45 12.93
C PRO A 1206 -39.00 2.33 12.36
N GLU A 1207 -39.89 2.71 11.44
CA GLU A 1207 -40.65 1.76 10.62
C GLU A 1207 -39.76 1.05 9.59
N ASP A 1208 -40.20 -0.12 9.12
CA ASP A 1208 -39.53 -0.85 8.04
C ASP A 1208 -39.74 -0.15 6.70
N VAL A 1209 -38.64 0.07 5.96
CA VAL A 1209 -38.63 0.85 4.71
C VAL A 1209 -38.44 -0.10 3.53
N ILE A 1210 -39.42 -0.17 2.63
CA ILE A 1210 -39.42 -1.10 1.49
C ILE A 1210 -39.84 -0.38 0.20
N THR A 1211 -39.08 -0.55 -0.88
CA THR A 1211 -39.48 -0.15 -2.24
C THR A 1211 -40.33 -1.25 -2.90
N GLY A 1212 -41.65 -1.12 -2.83
CA GLY A 1212 -42.64 -2.03 -3.46
C GLY A 1212 -43.62 -2.67 -2.45
N ASP A 1213 -44.61 -3.43 -2.94
CA ASP A 1213 -45.49 -4.24 -2.08
C ASP A 1213 -44.90 -5.64 -1.84
N LEU A 1214 -44.18 -5.81 -0.73
CA LEU A 1214 -43.73 -7.12 -0.22
C LEU A 1214 -44.61 -7.66 0.92
N THR A 1215 -45.83 -7.12 1.10
CA THR A 1215 -46.71 -7.54 2.19
C THR A 1215 -47.35 -8.91 1.91
N SER A 1216 -47.32 -9.78 2.91
CA SER A 1216 -47.82 -11.17 2.89
C SER A 1216 -48.41 -11.51 4.26
N ASP A 1217 -49.31 -12.47 4.35
CA ASP A 1217 -49.80 -12.95 5.66
C ASP A 1217 -48.73 -13.70 6.47
N LYS A 1218 -47.64 -14.12 5.81
CA LYS A 1218 -46.43 -14.67 6.45
C LYS A 1218 -45.46 -13.60 6.97
N ASN A 1219 -45.50 -12.39 6.40
CA ASN A 1219 -44.54 -11.34 6.71
C ASN A 1219 -45.15 -10.42 7.77
N TYR A 1220 -44.47 -10.23 8.89
CA TYR A 1220 -44.83 -9.26 9.91
C TYR A 1220 -43.86 -8.08 9.84
N LEU A 1221 -44.36 -6.90 9.49
CA LEU A 1221 -43.56 -5.69 9.28
C LEU A 1221 -43.95 -4.62 10.30
N PHE A 1222 -42.96 -3.88 10.81
CA PHE A 1222 -43.13 -2.91 11.87
C PHE A 1222 -43.42 -1.51 11.30
N ASN A 1223 -44.60 -0.97 11.58
CA ASN A 1223 -45.08 0.31 11.04
C ASN A 1223 -44.74 1.54 11.93
N GLY A 1224 -43.62 1.48 12.65
CA GLY A 1224 -43.25 2.51 13.63
C GLY A 1224 -44.03 2.43 14.96
N THR A 1225 -45.06 1.56 15.06
CA THR A 1225 -45.83 1.34 16.29
C THR A 1225 -46.11 -0.12 16.62
N LYS A 1226 -46.32 -0.98 15.61
CA LYS A 1226 -46.75 -2.37 15.74
C LYS A 1226 -46.25 -3.21 14.56
N SER A 1227 -46.04 -4.50 14.80
CA SER A 1227 -45.75 -5.49 13.76
C SER A 1227 -47.03 -6.08 13.20
N LEU A 1228 -47.33 -5.83 11.93
CA LEU A 1228 -48.57 -6.24 11.24
C LEU A 1228 -48.29 -7.13 10.03
N ASN A 1229 -49.19 -8.07 9.73
CA ASN A 1229 -49.20 -8.82 8.46
C ASN A 1229 -50.21 -8.23 7.43
N LYS A 1230 -50.26 -8.77 6.20
CA LYS A 1230 -51.13 -8.25 5.11
C LYS A 1230 -52.63 -8.21 5.48
N SER A 1231 -53.10 -9.13 6.33
CA SER A 1231 -54.46 -9.14 6.88
C SER A 1231 -54.62 -8.31 8.18
N GLU A 1232 -53.74 -7.34 8.44
CA GLU A 1232 -53.72 -6.44 9.60
C GLU A 1232 -53.64 -7.13 10.97
N ASN A 1233 -53.19 -8.40 11.04
CA ASN A 1233 -53.02 -9.09 12.31
C ASN A 1233 -51.75 -8.61 13.01
N GLU A 1234 -51.87 -8.27 14.29
CA GLU A 1234 -50.77 -7.84 15.15
C GLU A 1234 -50.00 -9.02 15.73
N LEU A 1235 -48.67 -8.96 15.68
CA LEU A 1235 -47.80 -9.93 16.34
C LEU A 1235 -47.67 -9.59 17.83
N SER A 1236 -48.31 -10.38 18.69
CA SER A 1236 -48.13 -10.30 20.14
C SER A 1236 -46.75 -10.78 20.58
N GLU A 1237 -46.23 -10.20 21.67
CA GLU A 1237 -44.93 -10.56 22.29
C GLU A 1237 -44.75 -12.08 22.50
N ASP A 1238 -45.73 -12.77 23.09
CA ASP A 1238 -45.70 -14.23 23.28
C ASP A 1238 -45.50 -15.01 21.97
N ALA A 1239 -46.14 -14.56 20.89
CA ALA A 1239 -46.06 -15.20 19.57
C ALA A 1239 -44.72 -14.89 18.88
N PHE A 1240 -44.20 -13.66 19.01
CA PHE A 1240 -42.84 -13.32 18.58
C PHE A 1240 -41.82 -14.20 19.29
N ILE A 1241 -41.91 -14.35 20.61
CA ILE A 1241 -41.03 -15.19 21.43
C ILE A 1241 -41.12 -16.66 21.00
N GLU A 1242 -42.32 -17.19 20.72
CA GLU A 1242 -42.47 -18.58 20.23
C GLU A 1242 -41.82 -18.79 18.85
N ILE A 1243 -41.92 -17.80 17.95
CA ILE A 1243 -41.28 -17.85 16.62
C ILE A 1243 -39.75 -17.72 16.74
N LEU A 1244 -39.26 -16.81 17.58
CA LEU A 1244 -37.84 -16.64 17.86
C LEU A 1244 -37.22 -17.91 18.44
N PHE A 1245 -37.87 -18.58 19.40
CA PHE A 1245 -37.39 -19.86 19.91
C PHE A 1245 -37.41 -20.98 18.87
N LYS A 1246 -38.38 -21.01 17.95
CA LYS A 1246 -38.38 -21.96 16.82
C LYS A 1246 -37.17 -21.72 15.90
N LEU A 1247 -36.91 -20.47 15.51
CA LEU A 1247 -35.78 -20.17 14.63
C LEU A 1247 -34.43 -20.42 15.32
N LEU A 1248 -34.28 -20.02 16.59
CA LEU A 1248 -33.10 -20.36 17.39
C LEU A 1248 -32.89 -21.87 17.54
N THR A 1249 -33.95 -22.68 17.47
CA THR A 1249 -33.85 -24.15 17.46
C THR A 1249 -33.37 -24.68 16.10
N VAL A 1250 -33.73 -24.04 14.98
CA VAL A 1250 -33.18 -24.35 13.65
C VAL A 1250 -31.68 -24.00 13.59
N ILE A 1251 -31.30 -22.79 14.03
CA ILE A 1251 -29.89 -22.35 14.07
C ILE A 1251 -29.04 -23.29 14.96
N LYS A 1252 -29.57 -23.71 16.12
CA LYS A 1252 -28.95 -24.72 17.01
C LYS A 1252 -29.00 -26.16 16.48
N GLY A 1253 -29.59 -26.39 15.31
CA GLY A 1253 -29.47 -27.64 14.56
C GLY A 1253 -28.39 -27.59 13.46
N VAL A 1254 -27.83 -26.40 13.20
CA VAL A 1254 -26.73 -26.14 12.25
C VAL A 1254 -25.39 -25.95 12.98
N LYS A 1255 -25.42 -25.37 14.19
CA LYS A 1255 -24.31 -25.33 15.15
C LYS A 1255 -24.09 -26.64 15.89
#